data_AF-A0A430QNV1-F1
#
_entry.id   AF-A0A430QNV1-F1
#
_cell.length_a   1.000
_cell.length_b   1.000
_cell.length_c   1.000
_cell.angle_alpha   90.00
_cell.angle_beta   90.00
_cell.angle_gamma   90.00
#
_symmetry.space_group_name_H-M   'P 1'
#
loop_
_entity.id
_entity.type
_entity.pdbx_description
1 polymer ?
#
loop_
_entity_poly.entity_id
_entity_poly.type
_entity_poly.pdbx_seq_one_letter_code
_entity_poly.pdbx_strand_id
1 'polypeptide(L)'
;QLVYFNLLEIMTIVLGIEGSANKLGVGIVRDGSVLANPRVTYITPPGEGFQPTETARFHQSHIIELVQKAIKEAKVDPSELDAVAYTKGPGMGAPLLTVAIVARTLAQLWNKPLIGVNHCIAHIEMGRLITGAKSPIILYVSGGNTQIIAFVSGRYRIFGETIDIALGNCFDRFARIVNLSNDPSPGYNIEKLAKQGSKFFELPYAVKGMDVSFAGLLSFLEERAPKLLETGEYTVADLCFSLQETAFAMVVEITERAMAHCDANEVLIVGGVGCNVRLQEMMNCMAEERGAKLFATDERFCIDNGAMIAHTGCLMFDAGVRFSTYLDANVFFFPYLSIILVKDSDTRSTSFHLLGRMGIRGLWTYIQSNSENFSSYELHNQPLVIDAENFASLCYRQAALRCEYGGEYLAFKGYVQLFLKQFRICRVNPIFVFDGCHSKEGSKLDTLLKRNVDQFNKLSSALRNINSISNLDSLDLKIDITPRLCRHVLVEILRESSVRYIACEREADISIAKLAISLQCPITSGDSDFLIYRPIDDNQVYSFIPLSSILLDCKQRSLPCSVCKLDGSPCFFISCKVLNNSGPFYKLKYPMLPLFAILVGNDITSNIRLPAIIDSLIHTSDLQNTSYYQRRIHAIFNWILQFCDMKQPLSLILSLYSQNERDDIEETIRSGISDYFLNISGENLAHALGFSNKHYVSLSVPSSSKLENSNIQNSTTSWGSCFEDPFKFSKPIFERNNDKVSIFHHWPKELIKRFKSLELIPSFLDYMYVRNGVVPRQVVEDIKSPNSINECMSKMRSILNGLIYGLEKHLGTNEKLCGMENGCVTEYRRSSNGQLTKTLISVKPLKPPCAKTPEFSFVSFFSQSFNVNLVKDFKPLEIQGLAVLLVLWFRSSFHAQSKAKNIQTSPVGLALSCCAIAINLNCEFLGRNNTFEDFVNSICTHFNKCADLAKSVYCQRNSPFFCIEDVHQLNELQSMASGLNHLVALIEVLCPFYVSNIDEFDTSHLKNSFISFYPLWMLFASGRLIYWIGRLLQSLDPSERFHKVINDWLPKLLIKTNFISQQQDCAQRDFTKLFNLIDKLN
;
A
#
# COMPACT_ATOMS: atom_id res chain seq x y z
N GLN A 1 20.13 -22.83 -48.73
CA GLN A 1 20.05 -21.87 -49.85
C GLN A 1 19.03 -20.81 -49.46
N LEU A 2 19.49 -19.55 -49.33
CA LEU A 2 18.74 -18.27 -49.32
C LEU A 2 17.62 -18.16 -48.25
N VAL A 3 17.75 -17.32 -47.22
CA VAL A 3 17.77 -15.85 -47.35
C VAL A 3 18.79 -15.21 -46.40
N TYR A 4 19.82 -14.60 -47.00
CA TYR A 4 20.62 -13.53 -46.42
C TYR A 4 19.72 -12.30 -46.22
N PHE A 5 19.46 -11.90 -44.97
CA PHE A 5 19.19 -10.51 -44.65
C PHE A 5 20.37 -10.03 -43.80
N ASN A 6 21.12 -9.07 -44.35
CA ASN A 6 22.14 -8.34 -43.63
C ASN A 6 21.58 -7.86 -42.29
N LEU A 7 22.09 -8.39 -41.18
CA LEU A 7 22.05 -7.70 -39.89
C LEU A 7 22.96 -6.48 -40.03
N LEU A 8 22.41 -5.38 -40.54
CA LEU A 8 22.90 -4.06 -40.16
C LEU A 8 22.80 -4.02 -38.63
N GLU A 9 23.94 -3.98 -37.93
CA GLU A 9 23.98 -3.63 -36.51
C GLU A 9 23.20 -2.32 -36.36
N ILE A 10 22.00 -2.39 -35.77
CA ILE A 10 21.21 -1.19 -35.50
C ILE A 10 21.94 -0.48 -34.36
N MET A 11 22.76 0.51 -34.71
CA MET A 11 23.50 1.31 -33.74
C MET A 11 22.54 2.25 -33.01
N THR A 12 22.27 2.00 -31.72
CA THR A 12 21.35 2.80 -30.91
C THR A 12 21.94 4.18 -30.59
N ILE A 13 21.22 5.25 -30.94
CA ILE A 13 21.57 6.65 -30.69
C ILE A 13 20.56 7.28 -29.72
N VAL A 14 21.01 7.70 -28.53
CA VAL A 14 20.13 8.32 -27.51
C VAL A 14 20.63 9.71 -27.14
N LEU A 15 19.69 10.65 -27.03
CA LEU A 15 19.92 11.96 -26.41
C LEU A 15 19.52 11.91 -24.94
N GLY A 16 20.44 12.24 -24.03
CA GLY A 16 20.23 12.24 -22.58
C GLY A 16 20.26 13.64 -21.98
N ILE A 17 19.32 13.94 -21.08
CA ILE A 17 19.25 15.23 -20.37
C ILE A 17 19.41 15.04 -18.86
N GLU A 18 20.45 15.66 -18.30
CA GLU A 18 20.77 15.70 -16.87
C GLU A 18 20.41 17.06 -16.26
N GLY A 19 19.72 17.04 -15.13
CA GLY A 19 19.42 18.26 -14.36
C GLY A 19 18.78 17.98 -13.01
N SER A 20 19.36 17.05 -12.27
CA SER A 20 18.98 16.69 -10.90
C SER A 20 19.41 17.73 -9.87
N ALA A 21 20.52 18.44 -10.09
CA ALA A 21 21.13 19.34 -9.14
C ALA A 21 21.49 20.70 -9.77
N ASN A 22 22.63 21.30 -9.40
CA ASN A 22 23.08 22.61 -9.89
C ASN A 22 23.70 22.57 -11.30
N LYS A 23 23.89 21.39 -11.86
CA LYS A 23 24.46 21.18 -13.20
C LYS A 23 23.36 20.77 -14.16
N LEU A 24 23.43 21.33 -15.36
CA LEU A 24 22.57 20.97 -16.48
C LEU A 24 23.46 20.46 -17.61
N GLY A 25 23.19 19.24 -18.08
CA GLY A 25 23.95 18.57 -19.13
C GLY A 25 23.05 17.99 -20.19
N VAL A 26 23.48 18.02 -21.45
CA VAL A 26 22.86 17.27 -22.53
C VAL A 26 23.94 16.44 -23.20
N GLY A 27 23.70 15.16 -23.42
CA GLY A 27 24.65 14.28 -24.09
C GLY A 27 23.99 13.47 -25.19
N ILE A 28 24.77 13.07 -26.18
CA ILE A 28 24.33 12.17 -27.24
C ILE A 28 25.34 11.02 -27.29
N VAL A 29 24.84 9.79 -27.16
CA VAL A 29 25.65 8.57 -27.17
C VAL A 29 25.15 7.68 -28.30
N ARG A 30 26.10 7.11 -29.06
CA ARG A 30 25.86 6.11 -30.10
C ARG A 30 26.63 4.85 -29.73
N ASP A 31 25.90 3.80 -29.36
CA ASP A 31 26.46 2.48 -29.04
C ASP A 31 27.68 2.54 -28.08
N GLY A 32 27.50 3.21 -26.94
CA GLY A 32 28.56 3.43 -25.95
C GLY A 32 29.59 4.51 -26.32
N SER A 33 29.62 5.03 -27.56
CA SER A 33 30.47 6.15 -27.94
C SER A 33 29.80 7.50 -27.67
N VAL A 34 30.45 8.36 -26.89
CA VAL A 34 29.97 9.71 -26.58
C VAL A 34 30.23 10.65 -27.77
N LEU A 35 29.17 11.14 -28.42
CA LEU A 35 29.25 12.06 -29.56
C LEU A 35 29.21 13.53 -29.14
N ALA A 36 28.46 13.84 -28.08
CA ALA A 36 28.39 15.17 -27.49
C ALA A 36 28.13 15.08 -25.98
N ASN A 37 28.65 16.03 -25.21
CA ASN A 37 28.40 16.13 -23.76
C ASN A 37 28.54 17.58 -23.23
N PRO A 38 27.91 18.60 -23.84
CA PRO A 38 27.97 19.95 -23.31
C PRO A 38 27.22 20.07 -21.97
N ARG A 39 27.76 20.91 -21.09
CA ARG A 39 27.21 21.18 -19.75
C ARG A 39 27.36 22.64 -19.34
N VAL A 40 26.49 23.09 -18.45
CA VAL A 40 26.57 24.38 -17.75
C VAL A 40 26.33 24.17 -16.27
N THR A 41 26.94 25.01 -15.43
CA THR A 41 26.87 24.89 -13.97
C THR A 41 26.32 26.19 -13.38
N TYR A 42 25.32 26.08 -12.50
CA TYR A 42 24.90 27.19 -11.66
C TYR A 42 25.87 27.33 -10.48
N ILE A 43 26.54 28.48 -10.40
CA ILE A 43 27.53 28.80 -9.37
C ILE A 43 26.99 29.99 -8.57
N THR A 44 26.84 29.81 -7.26
CA THR A 44 26.43 30.87 -6.32
C THR A 44 27.64 31.65 -5.79
N PRO A 45 27.47 32.89 -5.30
CA PRO A 45 28.53 33.64 -4.64
C PRO A 45 29.16 32.87 -3.45
N PRO A 46 30.42 33.15 -3.07
CA PRO A 46 31.03 32.59 -1.87
C PRO A 46 30.15 32.82 -0.63
N GLY A 47 30.07 31.81 0.24
CA GLY A 47 29.21 31.85 1.44
C GLY A 47 27.75 31.45 1.20
N GLU A 48 27.30 31.35 -0.05
CA GLU A 48 25.92 31.00 -0.40
C GLU A 48 25.79 29.56 -0.94
N GLY A 49 24.60 28.98 -0.77
CA GLY A 49 24.20 27.70 -1.38
C GLY A 49 23.18 27.90 -2.49
N PHE A 50 23.10 26.95 -3.42
CA PHE A 50 22.13 27.03 -4.51
C PHE A 50 20.72 26.67 -4.04
N GLN A 51 19.76 27.56 -4.30
CA GLN A 51 18.35 27.32 -4.01
C GLN A 51 17.66 26.54 -5.15
N PRO A 52 16.72 25.63 -4.86
CA PRO A 52 16.03 24.84 -5.90
C PRO A 52 15.34 25.71 -6.97
N THR A 53 14.72 26.83 -6.56
CA THR A 53 13.98 27.71 -7.47
C THR A 53 14.91 28.45 -8.44
N GLU A 54 16.02 28.97 -7.95
CA GLU A 54 17.01 29.68 -8.78
C GLU A 54 17.70 28.72 -9.74
N THR A 55 18.05 27.52 -9.24
CA THR A 55 18.60 26.45 -10.05
C THR A 55 17.62 26.07 -11.17
N ALA A 56 16.33 25.92 -10.86
CA ALA A 56 15.33 25.64 -11.89
C ALA A 56 15.22 26.75 -12.96
N ARG A 57 15.28 28.03 -12.56
CA ARG A 57 15.29 29.16 -13.50
C ARG A 57 16.54 29.15 -14.38
N PHE A 58 17.70 28.85 -13.80
CA PHE A 58 18.94 28.66 -14.56
C PHE A 58 18.80 27.52 -15.57
N HIS A 59 18.19 26.39 -15.18
CA HIS A 59 17.97 25.29 -16.12
C HIS A 59 17.02 25.70 -17.25
N GLN A 60 15.93 26.38 -16.93
CA GLN A 60 14.94 26.87 -17.90
C GLN A 60 15.55 27.80 -18.94
N SER A 61 16.49 28.67 -18.55
CA SER A 61 17.10 29.63 -19.47
C SER A 61 18.16 29.01 -20.38
N HIS A 62 18.76 27.87 -20.03
CA HIS A 62 19.89 27.29 -20.77
C HIS A 62 19.58 25.97 -21.51
N ILE A 63 18.55 25.22 -21.10
CA ILE A 63 18.32 23.85 -21.59
C ILE A 63 18.11 23.74 -23.09
N ILE A 64 17.40 24.70 -23.71
CA ILE A 64 17.14 24.68 -25.16
C ILE A 64 18.43 24.93 -25.96
N GLU A 65 19.21 25.94 -25.56
CA GLU A 65 20.51 26.23 -26.19
C GLU A 65 21.49 25.05 -26.03
N LEU A 66 21.46 24.39 -24.87
CA LEU A 66 22.32 23.24 -24.60
C LEU A 66 21.95 22.02 -25.46
N VAL A 67 20.65 21.78 -25.68
CA VAL A 67 20.17 20.74 -26.61
C VAL A 67 20.64 21.04 -28.04
N GLN A 68 20.48 22.28 -28.51
CA GLN A 68 20.93 22.69 -29.85
C GLN A 68 22.44 22.51 -30.01
N LYS A 69 23.21 22.88 -28.99
CA LYS A 69 24.66 22.70 -28.95
C LYS A 69 25.03 21.21 -29.02
N ALA A 70 24.37 20.35 -28.26
CA ALA A 70 24.64 18.91 -28.25
C ALA A 70 24.39 18.27 -29.62
N ILE A 71 23.26 18.61 -30.27
CA ILE A 71 22.92 18.14 -31.62
C ILE A 71 23.99 18.57 -32.64
N LYS A 72 24.41 19.84 -32.57
CA LYS A 72 25.43 20.40 -33.46
C LYS A 72 26.80 19.75 -33.25
N GLU A 73 27.19 19.51 -32.00
CA GLU A 73 28.46 18.85 -31.65
C GLU A 73 28.47 17.39 -32.11
N ALA A 74 27.37 16.66 -31.90
CA ALA A 74 27.24 15.27 -32.31
C ALA A 74 27.15 15.11 -33.84
N LYS A 75 26.77 16.17 -34.57
CA LYS A 75 26.48 16.15 -36.01
C LYS A 75 25.43 15.09 -36.37
N VAL A 76 24.40 14.99 -35.53
CA VAL A 76 23.28 14.05 -35.66
C VAL A 76 22.02 14.82 -35.96
N ASP A 77 21.23 14.39 -36.93
CA ASP A 77 19.89 14.95 -37.16
C ASP A 77 18.90 14.36 -36.13
N PRO A 78 17.94 15.13 -35.56
CA PRO A 78 16.97 14.59 -34.62
C PRO A 78 16.17 13.37 -35.13
N SER A 79 16.02 13.22 -36.45
CA SER A 79 15.40 12.05 -37.07
C SER A 79 16.21 10.77 -36.92
N GLU A 80 17.52 10.86 -36.71
CA GLU A 80 18.44 9.74 -36.49
C GLU A 80 18.46 9.26 -35.03
N LEU A 81 17.89 10.00 -34.09
CA LEU A 81 17.80 9.57 -32.69
C LEU A 81 16.83 8.39 -32.54
N ASP A 82 17.17 7.39 -31.73
CA ASP A 82 16.28 6.27 -31.42
C ASP A 82 15.42 6.54 -30.18
N ALA A 83 15.94 7.32 -29.22
CA ALA A 83 15.18 7.71 -28.03
C ALA A 83 15.70 9.02 -27.41
N VAL A 84 14.85 9.61 -26.55
CA VAL A 84 15.20 10.71 -25.65
C VAL A 84 15.16 10.20 -24.22
N ALA A 85 16.29 10.24 -23.54
CA ALA A 85 16.44 9.92 -22.14
C ALA A 85 16.52 11.18 -21.27
N TYR A 86 16.00 11.09 -20.05
CA TYR A 86 16.10 12.19 -19.08
C TYR A 86 16.28 11.67 -17.67
N THR A 87 16.78 12.54 -16.81
CA THR A 87 16.92 12.24 -15.39
C THR A 87 15.56 12.22 -14.71
N LYS A 88 15.08 11.02 -14.39
CA LYS A 88 13.82 10.83 -13.67
C LYS A 88 13.97 11.09 -12.17
N GLY A 89 15.15 10.89 -11.63
CA GLY A 89 15.52 11.13 -10.24
C GLY A 89 16.61 10.14 -9.76
N PRO A 90 17.05 10.24 -8.50
CA PRO A 90 16.68 11.27 -7.50
C PRO A 90 17.25 12.66 -7.84
N GLY A 91 16.77 13.71 -7.16
CA GLY A 91 17.25 15.09 -7.37
C GLY A 91 16.32 16.18 -6.82
N MET A 92 16.71 17.44 -6.99
CA MET A 92 15.89 18.60 -6.62
C MET A 92 14.64 18.68 -7.49
N GLY A 93 13.46 18.77 -6.86
CA GLY A 93 12.18 18.66 -7.57
C GLY A 93 11.98 19.71 -8.68
N ALA A 94 12.32 20.98 -8.44
CA ALA A 94 12.11 22.05 -9.42
C ALA A 94 13.02 21.95 -10.67
N PRO A 95 14.34 21.69 -10.54
CA PRO A 95 15.20 21.36 -11.68
C PRO A 95 14.77 20.10 -12.44
N LEU A 96 14.41 19.02 -11.73
CA LEU A 96 13.94 17.78 -12.36
C LEU A 96 12.67 17.99 -13.20
N LEU A 97 11.71 18.77 -12.69
CA LEU A 97 10.50 19.12 -13.43
C LEU A 97 10.83 19.83 -14.75
N THR A 98 11.81 20.75 -14.73
CA THR A 98 12.25 21.49 -15.92
C THR A 98 12.78 20.54 -16.99
N VAL A 99 13.67 19.62 -16.60
CA VAL A 99 14.24 18.61 -17.51
C VAL A 99 13.17 17.66 -18.04
N ALA A 100 12.28 17.17 -17.18
CA ALA A 100 11.22 16.25 -17.57
C ALA A 100 10.26 16.86 -18.60
N ILE A 101 9.88 18.14 -18.42
CA ILE A 101 9.04 18.86 -19.39
C ILE A 101 9.73 18.93 -20.75
N VAL A 102 10.98 19.38 -20.79
CA VAL A 102 11.71 19.57 -22.05
C VAL A 102 11.95 18.23 -22.75
N ALA A 103 12.42 17.21 -22.02
CA ALA A 103 12.62 15.88 -22.60
C ALA A 103 11.35 15.32 -23.22
N ARG A 104 10.21 15.44 -22.52
CA ARG A 104 8.91 15.01 -23.03
C ARG A 104 8.50 15.80 -24.27
N THR A 105 8.68 17.12 -24.27
CA THR A 105 8.36 17.96 -25.42
C THR A 105 9.21 17.59 -26.64
N LEU A 106 10.50 17.35 -26.45
CA LEU A 106 11.41 16.92 -27.53
C LEU A 106 11.06 15.53 -28.06
N ALA A 107 10.79 14.58 -27.17
CA ALA A 107 10.35 13.23 -27.53
C ALA A 107 9.06 13.26 -28.35
N GLN A 108 8.09 14.10 -27.96
CA GLN A 108 6.85 14.30 -28.73
C GLN A 108 7.11 14.99 -30.07
N LEU A 109 7.91 16.05 -30.09
CA LEU A 109 8.21 16.84 -31.30
C LEU A 109 8.91 15.98 -32.36
N TRP A 110 9.87 15.16 -31.94
CA TRP A 110 10.65 14.29 -32.82
C TRP A 110 10.04 12.89 -33.01
N ASN A 111 8.90 12.65 -32.37
CA ASN A 111 8.21 11.36 -32.35
C ASN A 111 9.14 10.18 -31.96
N LYS A 112 9.89 10.37 -30.87
CA LYS A 112 10.85 9.39 -30.34
C LYS A 112 10.41 8.87 -28.98
N PRO A 113 10.64 7.58 -28.67
CA PRO A 113 10.47 7.03 -27.33
C PRO A 113 11.15 7.86 -26.25
N LEU A 114 10.45 8.04 -25.12
CA LEU A 114 11.00 8.70 -23.93
C LEU A 114 11.47 7.63 -22.93
N ILE A 115 12.60 7.87 -22.27
CA ILE A 115 13.20 6.97 -21.27
C ILE A 115 13.52 7.75 -19.99
N GLY A 116 12.98 7.30 -18.86
CA GLY A 116 13.28 7.87 -17.55
C GLY A 116 14.43 7.12 -16.89
N VAL A 117 15.57 7.78 -16.74
CA VAL A 117 16.82 7.19 -16.23
C VAL A 117 17.02 7.55 -14.75
N ASN A 118 17.48 6.58 -13.96
CA ASN A 118 17.92 6.82 -12.59
C ASN A 118 19.31 7.46 -12.56
N HIS A 119 19.42 8.60 -11.91
CA HIS A 119 20.63 9.41 -11.83
C HIS A 119 21.82 8.65 -11.23
N CYS A 120 21.63 7.92 -10.13
CA CYS A 120 22.72 7.21 -9.48
C CYS A 120 23.23 6.04 -10.33
N ILE A 121 22.33 5.32 -11.00
CA ILE A 121 22.73 4.25 -11.93
C ILE A 121 23.45 4.83 -13.14
N ALA A 122 23.06 6.02 -13.60
CA ALA A 122 23.75 6.67 -14.71
C ALA A 122 25.22 6.93 -14.40
N HIS A 123 25.53 7.42 -13.19
CA HIS A 123 26.91 7.53 -12.71
C HIS A 123 27.67 6.20 -12.76
N ILE A 124 27.03 5.12 -12.29
CA ILE A 124 27.66 3.79 -12.25
C ILE A 124 27.94 3.26 -13.65
N GLU A 125 26.93 3.25 -14.54
CA GLU A 125 27.07 2.67 -15.87
C GLU A 125 28.05 3.48 -16.73
N MET A 126 28.05 4.80 -16.61
CA MET A 126 29.07 5.63 -17.27
C MET A 126 30.47 5.34 -16.73
N GLY A 127 30.62 5.21 -15.40
CA GLY A 127 31.90 4.80 -14.80
C GLY A 127 32.38 3.45 -15.32
N ARG A 128 31.50 2.46 -15.41
CA ARG A 128 31.80 1.12 -15.94
C ARG A 128 32.18 1.16 -17.42
N LEU A 129 31.47 1.94 -18.23
CA LEU A 129 31.75 2.12 -19.66
C LEU A 129 33.17 2.70 -19.88
N ILE A 130 33.50 3.79 -19.19
CA ILE A 130 34.75 4.53 -19.42
C ILE A 130 35.97 3.77 -18.86
N THR A 131 35.79 3.09 -17.72
CA THR A 131 36.91 2.42 -17.03
C THR A 131 37.07 0.95 -17.39
N GLY A 132 36.02 0.32 -17.95
CA GLY A 132 35.98 -1.11 -18.19
C GLY A 132 35.72 -1.96 -16.93
N ALA A 133 35.34 -1.34 -15.81
CA ALA A 133 35.01 -2.04 -14.57
C ALA A 133 33.83 -3.00 -14.77
N LYS A 134 34.01 -4.27 -14.41
CA LYS A 134 33.02 -5.32 -14.72
C LYS A 134 32.00 -5.47 -13.60
N SER A 135 32.48 -5.69 -12.38
CA SER A 135 31.64 -5.92 -11.20
C SER A 135 32.26 -5.27 -9.96
N PRO A 136 32.40 -3.94 -9.93
CA PRO A 136 33.02 -3.24 -8.81
C PRO A 136 32.07 -3.07 -7.61
N ILE A 137 32.66 -2.89 -6.43
CA ILE A 137 32.04 -2.11 -5.36
C ILE A 137 32.10 -0.64 -5.77
N ILE A 138 30.97 0.04 -5.74
CA ILE A 138 30.88 1.44 -6.12
C ILE A 138 30.86 2.30 -4.86
N LEU A 139 31.82 3.21 -4.74
CA LEU A 139 31.72 4.38 -3.86
C LEU A 139 31.09 5.52 -4.65
N TYR A 140 29.81 5.81 -4.37
CA TYR A 140 29.12 6.95 -4.95
C TYR A 140 29.15 8.14 -3.99
N VAL A 141 29.96 9.15 -4.32
CA VAL A 141 30.15 10.37 -3.52
C VAL A 141 29.90 11.62 -4.36
N SER A 142 28.70 12.18 -4.22
CA SER A 142 28.28 13.43 -4.88
C SER A 142 27.90 14.51 -3.87
N GLY A 143 27.47 15.68 -4.36
CA GLY A 143 26.98 16.76 -3.51
C GLY A 143 25.82 16.32 -2.60
N GLY A 144 24.95 15.44 -3.11
CA GLY A 144 23.75 14.98 -2.40
C GLY A 144 23.76 13.52 -1.95
N ASN A 145 24.79 12.73 -2.28
CA ASN A 145 24.83 11.30 -1.95
C ASN A 145 26.20 10.86 -1.44
N THR A 146 26.21 9.92 -0.49
CA THR A 146 27.38 9.14 -0.08
C THR A 146 26.91 7.73 0.19
N GLN A 147 27.17 6.82 -0.76
CA GLN A 147 26.61 5.48 -0.78
C GLN A 147 27.66 4.47 -1.26
N ILE A 148 27.66 3.29 -0.64
CA ILE A 148 28.40 2.10 -1.07
C ILE A 148 27.43 1.16 -1.75
N ILE A 149 27.62 0.93 -3.04
CA ILE A 149 26.67 0.20 -3.89
C ILE A 149 27.38 -1.00 -4.50
N ALA A 150 26.68 -2.12 -4.66
CA ALA A 150 27.18 -3.25 -5.44
C ALA A 150 26.05 -3.92 -6.22
N PHE A 151 26.38 -4.57 -7.34
CA PHE A 151 25.42 -5.33 -8.13
C PHE A 151 25.28 -6.76 -7.58
N VAL A 152 24.22 -7.01 -6.81
CA VAL A 152 23.99 -8.31 -6.12
C VAL A 152 22.56 -8.79 -6.31
N SER A 153 22.43 -10.08 -6.68
CA SER A 153 21.16 -10.73 -7.03
C SER A 153 20.42 -10.02 -8.17
N GLY A 154 21.14 -9.64 -9.22
CA GLY A 154 20.56 -9.09 -10.44
C GLY A 154 20.11 -7.62 -10.35
N ARG A 155 20.47 -6.88 -9.30
CA ARG A 155 20.18 -5.44 -9.14
C ARG A 155 21.29 -4.73 -8.35
N TYR A 156 21.40 -3.41 -8.51
CA TYR A 156 22.22 -2.57 -7.64
C TYR A 156 21.59 -2.44 -6.24
N ARG A 157 22.40 -2.64 -5.20
CA ARG A 157 21.99 -2.55 -3.78
C ARG A 157 22.95 -1.66 -3.02
N ILE A 158 22.42 -0.90 -2.06
CA ILE A 158 23.20 -0.09 -1.13
C ILE A 158 23.59 -1.00 0.05
N PHE A 159 24.90 -1.11 0.32
CA PHE A 159 25.48 -1.87 1.42
C PHE A 159 25.80 -0.99 2.63
N GLY A 160 26.06 0.29 2.38
CA GLY A 160 26.26 1.30 3.39
C GLY A 160 26.03 2.69 2.83
N GLU A 161 25.61 3.63 3.67
CA GLU A 161 25.35 5.01 3.25
C GLU A 161 25.62 6.02 4.36
N THR A 162 25.57 7.31 4.01
CA THR A 162 25.52 8.35 5.04
C THR A 162 24.18 8.32 5.76
N ILE A 163 24.23 8.45 7.09
CA ILE A 163 23.05 8.50 7.96
C ILE A 163 22.46 9.93 7.99
N ASP A 164 23.25 10.95 7.65
CA ASP A 164 22.86 12.36 7.79
C ASP A 164 23.02 13.21 6.51
N ILE A 165 24.17 13.82 6.28
CA ILE A 165 24.49 14.69 5.15
C ILE A 165 25.50 14.01 4.26
N ALA A 166 25.39 14.15 2.95
CA ALA A 166 26.43 13.67 2.04
C ALA A 166 27.76 14.39 2.26
N LEU A 167 28.85 13.68 1.97
CA LEU A 167 30.22 14.21 2.06
C LEU A 167 30.41 15.48 1.22
N GLY A 168 29.82 15.52 0.01
CA GLY A 168 29.88 16.73 -0.82
C GLY A 168 29.18 17.92 -0.18
N ASN A 169 28.02 17.73 0.45
CA ASN A 169 27.32 18.80 1.19
C ASN A 169 28.10 19.22 2.45
N CYS A 170 28.80 18.29 3.11
CA CYS A 170 29.71 18.61 4.21
C CYS A 170 30.81 19.58 3.74
N PHE A 171 31.45 19.29 2.60
CA PHE A 171 32.44 20.16 1.98
C PHE A 171 31.84 21.51 1.57
N ASP A 172 30.69 21.51 0.91
CA ASP A 172 30.02 22.75 0.49
C ASP A 172 29.68 23.65 1.69
N ARG A 173 29.18 23.07 2.78
CA ARG A 173 28.89 23.84 4.01
C ARG A 173 30.15 24.32 4.68
N PHE A 174 31.19 23.48 4.75
CA PHE A 174 32.46 23.90 5.33
C PHE A 174 33.08 25.07 4.56
N ALA A 175 33.07 25.01 3.22
CA ALA A 175 33.52 26.10 2.37
C ALA A 175 32.78 27.42 2.67
N ARG A 176 31.48 27.38 3.00
CA ARG A 176 30.73 28.58 3.40
C ARG A 176 31.20 29.15 4.74
N ILE A 177 31.52 28.30 5.71
CA ILE A 177 32.02 28.74 7.03
C ILE A 177 33.31 29.54 6.87
N VAL A 178 34.22 29.08 6.01
CA VAL A 178 35.51 29.72 5.75
C VAL A 178 35.48 30.71 4.58
N ASN A 179 34.28 31.03 4.08
CA ASN A 179 34.03 31.96 2.97
C ASN A 179 34.88 31.69 1.71
N LEU A 180 34.98 30.41 1.36
CA LEU A 180 35.76 29.91 0.23
C LEU A 180 34.92 29.98 -1.06
N SER A 181 35.60 30.19 -2.20
CA SER A 181 34.92 30.35 -3.50
C SER A 181 34.13 29.11 -3.89
N ASN A 182 32.95 29.30 -4.45
CA ASN A 182 32.16 28.24 -5.07
C ASN A 182 32.55 27.98 -6.54
N ASP A 183 33.41 28.82 -7.14
CA ASP A 183 33.90 28.69 -8.51
C ASP A 183 35.30 28.02 -8.54
N PRO A 184 35.53 26.93 -9.30
CA PRO A 184 34.56 26.18 -10.10
C PRO A 184 33.67 25.22 -9.30
N SER A 185 34.11 24.82 -8.11
CA SER A 185 33.29 24.13 -7.11
C SER A 185 33.91 24.25 -5.72
N PRO A 186 33.11 24.18 -4.63
CA PRO A 186 33.63 24.25 -3.27
C PRO A 186 34.60 23.12 -2.94
N GLY A 187 34.26 21.88 -3.31
CA GLY A 187 35.10 20.70 -3.05
C GLY A 187 36.49 20.79 -3.71
N TYR A 188 36.58 21.31 -4.93
CA TYR A 188 37.86 21.52 -5.62
C TYR A 188 38.72 22.58 -4.92
N ASN A 189 38.10 23.67 -4.46
CA ASN A 189 38.81 24.73 -3.76
C ASN A 189 39.28 24.27 -2.36
N ILE A 190 38.52 23.41 -1.68
CA ILE A 190 38.97 22.73 -0.45
C ILE A 190 40.19 21.85 -0.75
N GLU A 191 40.16 21.07 -1.84
CA GLU A 191 41.31 20.23 -2.25
C GLU A 191 42.57 21.05 -2.54
N LYS A 192 42.44 22.19 -3.21
CA LYS A 192 43.58 23.09 -3.46
C LYS A 192 44.18 23.63 -2.18
N LEU A 193 43.35 24.05 -1.23
CA LEU A 193 43.83 24.59 0.05
C LEU A 193 44.37 23.50 0.97
N ALA A 194 43.78 22.31 0.98
CA ALA A 194 44.25 21.18 1.78
C ALA A 194 45.73 20.84 1.51
N LYS A 195 46.21 21.02 0.27
CA LYS A 195 47.62 20.82 -0.11
C LYS A 195 48.59 21.78 0.57
N GLN A 196 48.10 22.90 1.09
CA GLN A 196 48.90 23.90 1.81
C GLN A 196 48.84 23.70 3.33
N GLY A 197 47.97 22.79 3.81
CA GLY A 197 47.86 22.46 5.21
C GLY A 197 49.09 21.69 5.70
N SER A 198 49.53 22.00 6.91
CA SER A 198 50.71 21.40 7.55
C SER A 198 50.41 20.80 8.92
N LYS A 199 49.32 21.23 9.57
CA LYS A 199 48.92 20.81 10.91
C LYS A 199 47.60 20.04 10.85
N PHE A 200 47.59 18.83 11.42
CA PHE A 200 46.37 18.03 11.56
C PHE A 200 45.59 18.44 12.82
N PHE A 201 44.30 18.71 12.65
CA PHE A 201 43.35 18.97 13.72
C PHE A 201 42.43 17.75 13.87
N GLU A 202 42.37 17.17 15.07
CA GLU A 202 41.58 15.97 15.32
C GLU A 202 40.08 16.26 15.21
N LEU A 203 39.41 15.53 14.33
CA LEU A 203 37.98 15.66 14.05
C LEU A 203 37.21 14.39 14.47
N PRO A 204 35.91 14.51 14.78
CA PRO A 204 35.09 13.35 15.12
C PRO A 204 35.06 12.33 13.98
N TYR A 205 35.47 11.09 14.27
CA TYR A 205 35.49 9.97 13.33
C TYR A 205 34.28 9.05 13.55
N ALA A 206 33.27 9.12 12.69
CA ALA A 206 31.96 8.49 12.92
C ALA A 206 31.60 7.44 11.86
N VAL A 207 32.12 6.22 12.02
CA VAL A 207 31.77 5.03 11.23
C VAL A 207 30.99 4.02 12.08
N LYS A 208 29.90 3.48 11.54
CA LYS A 208 29.11 2.40 12.17
C LYS A 208 28.77 1.33 11.14
N GLY A 209 29.42 0.17 11.22
CA GLY A 209 29.25 -0.87 10.20
C GLY A 209 29.77 -0.39 8.84
N MET A 210 28.92 -0.34 7.83
CA MET A 210 29.25 0.25 6.52
C MET A 210 28.66 1.66 6.35
N ASP A 211 28.07 2.24 7.39
CA ASP A 211 27.45 3.56 7.37
C ASP A 211 28.35 4.63 8.00
N VAL A 212 28.19 5.88 7.55
CA VAL A 212 28.97 7.05 7.99
C VAL A 212 28.09 8.22 8.40
N SER A 213 28.61 9.09 9.28
CA SER A 213 27.93 10.32 9.72
C SER A 213 28.88 11.51 9.62
N PHE A 214 28.50 12.54 8.87
CA PHE A 214 29.31 13.75 8.65
C PHE A 214 28.75 14.98 9.37
N ALA A 215 27.50 14.95 9.86
CA ALA A 215 26.90 16.09 10.55
C ALA A 215 27.65 16.44 11.85
N GLY A 216 28.06 15.42 12.62
CA GLY A 216 28.84 15.63 13.85
C GLY A 216 30.20 16.28 13.55
N LEU A 217 30.89 15.79 12.52
CA LEU A 217 32.15 16.35 12.02
C LEU A 217 31.97 17.82 11.60
N LEU A 218 30.94 18.12 10.81
CA LEU A 218 30.65 19.47 10.35
C LEU A 218 30.30 20.42 11.51
N SER A 219 29.43 20.00 12.43
CA SER A 219 29.04 20.84 13.57
C SER A 219 30.22 21.18 14.48
N PHE A 220 31.16 20.24 14.63
CA PHE A 220 32.37 20.44 15.39
C PHE A 220 33.27 21.50 14.74
N LEU A 221 33.40 21.45 13.41
CA LEU A 221 34.09 22.49 12.64
C LEU A 221 33.35 23.83 12.67
N GLU A 222 32.01 23.85 12.56
CA GLU A 222 31.19 25.07 12.66
C GLU A 222 31.43 25.81 13.98
N GLU A 223 31.51 25.08 15.10
CA GLU A 223 31.72 25.68 16.42
C GLU A 223 33.17 26.14 16.64
N ARG A 224 34.16 25.35 16.17
CA ARG A 224 35.57 25.53 16.53
C ARG A 224 36.36 26.33 15.51
N ALA A 225 36.08 26.19 14.21
CA ALA A 225 36.86 26.81 13.15
C ALA A 225 36.99 28.34 13.32
N PRO A 226 35.93 29.12 13.63
CA PRO A 226 36.08 30.56 13.81
C PRO A 226 37.10 30.93 14.91
N LYS A 227 37.04 30.23 16.06
CA LYS A 227 37.94 30.47 17.20
C LYS A 227 39.39 30.05 16.88
N LEU A 228 39.57 28.93 16.19
CA LEU A 228 40.89 28.44 15.80
C LEU A 228 41.56 29.35 14.77
N LEU A 229 40.76 29.94 13.87
CA LEU A 229 41.24 30.91 12.89
C LEU A 229 41.56 32.27 13.54
N GLU A 230 40.73 32.75 14.47
CA GLU A 230 40.96 34.01 15.20
C GLU A 230 42.22 33.97 16.08
N THR A 231 42.48 32.83 16.73
CA THR A 231 43.69 32.63 17.54
C THR A 231 44.96 32.48 16.70
N GLY A 232 44.83 32.24 15.39
CA GLY A 232 45.95 31.96 14.49
C GLY A 232 46.61 30.60 14.73
N GLU A 233 46.01 29.72 15.55
CA GLU A 233 46.60 28.43 15.91
C GLU A 233 46.51 27.40 14.76
N TYR A 234 45.54 27.58 13.87
CA TYR A 234 45.33 26.82 12.64
C TYR A 234 44.97 27.76 11.49
N THR A 235 45.40 27.42 10.28
CA THR A 235 44.99 28.11 9.06
C THR A 235 43.76 27.44 8.43
N VAL A 236 43.10 28.13 7.49
CA VAL A 236 42.03 27.51 6.68
C VAL A 236 42.56 26.28 5.93
N ALA A 237 43.80 26.33 5.45
CA ALA A 237 44.46 25.22 4.78
C ALA A 237 44.63 24.00 5.70
N ASP A 238 45.01 24.21 6.96
CA ASP A 238 45.11 23.14 7.96
C ASP A 238 43.76 22.47 8.24
N LEU A 239 42.68 23.27 8.32
CA LEU A 239 41.33 22.73 8.55
C LEU A 239 40.79 22.01 7.30
N CYS A 240 41.04 22.51 6.09
CA CYS A 240 40.72 21.81 4.84
C CYS A 240 41.45 20.46 4.75
N PHE A 241 42.75 20.44 5.10
CA PHE A 241 43.56 19.22 5.18
C PHE A 241 42.96 18.21 6.15
N SER A 242 42.69 18.65 7.39
CA SER A 242 42.15 17.79 8.46
C SER A 242 40.77 17.22 8.12
N LEU A 243 39.90 18.04 7.51
CA LEU A 243 38.59 17.63 7.03
C LEU A 243 38.70 16.54 5.96
N GLN A 244 39.58 16.70 4.96
CA GLN A 244 39.77 15.71 3.91
C GLN A 244 40.30 14.40 4.46
N GLU A 245 41.39 14.41 5.23
CA GLU A 245 41.98 13.18 5.76
C GLU A 245 40.99 12.40 6.63
N THR A 246 40.27 13.09 7.52
CA THR A 246 39.29 12.43 8.41
C THR A 246 38.11 11.85 7.60
N ALA A 247 37.50 12.66 6.73
CA ALA A 247 36.30 12.23 6.02
C ALA A 247 36.60 11.18 4.94
N PHE A 248 37.76 11.26 4.28
CA PHE A 248 38.19 10.26 3.31
C PHE A 248 38.56 8.93 3.97
N ALA A 249 39.25 8.96 5.12
CA ALA A 249 39.51 7.73 5.88
C ALA A 249 38.21 7.00 6.24
N MET A 250 37.17 7.73 6.67
CA MET A 250 35.86 7.16 6.97
C MET A 250 35.22 6.45 5.75
N VAL A 251 35.26 7.07 4.56
CA VAL A 251 34.67 6.45 3.36
C VAL A 251 35.52 5.31 2.80
N VAL A 252 36.85 5.36 2.94
CA VAL A 252 37.75 4.27 2.57
C VAL A 252 37.50 3.06 3.48
N GLU A 253 37.34 3.25 4.78
CA GLU A 253 37.04 2.17 5.74
C GLU A 253 35.73 1.43 5.41
N ILE A 254 34.63 2.16 5.15
CA ILE A 254 33.35 1.50 4.82
C ILE A 254 33.40 0.84 3.43
N THR A 255 34.18 1.39 2.50
CA THR A 255 34.36 0.79 1.17
C THR A 255 35.13 -0.52 1.28
N GLU A 256 36.20 -0.55 2.07
CA GLU A 256 36.93 -1.77 2.38
C GLU A 256 36.03 -2.84 3.01
N ARG A 257 35.21 -2.46 4.00
CA ARG A 257 34.25 -3.39 4.64
C ARG A 257 33.29 -4.00 3.63
N ALA A 258 32.79 -3.20 2.69
CA ALA A 258 31.90 -3.69 1.64
C ALA A 258 32.62 -4.59 0.63
N MET A 259 33.86 -4.28 0.26
CA MET A 259 34.68 -5.16 -0.57
C MET A 259 34.91 -6.51 0.09
N ALA A 260 35.21 -6.53 1.39
CA ALA A 260 35.34 -7.78 2.16
C ALA A 260 34.02 -8.55 2.25
N HIS A 261 32.89 -7.85 2.45
CA HIS A 261 31.58 -8.48 2.56
C HIS A 261 31.09 -9.12 1.25
N CYS A 262 31.43 -8.51 0.11
CA CYS A 262 31.02 -8.96 -1.22
C CYS A 262 32.07 -9.81 -1.94
N ASP A 263 33.23 -10.05 -1.32
CA ASP A 263 34.38 -10.73 -1.92
C ASP A 263 34.79 -10.11 -3.27
N ALA A 264 34.94 -8.78 -3.29
CA ALA A 264 35.16 -8.00 -4.51
C ALA A 264 36.61 -7.52 -4.64
N ASN A 265 37.14 -7.64 -5.87
CA ASN A 265 38.51 -7.23 -6.24
C ASN A 265 38.55 -5.97 -7.12
N GLU A 266 37.42 -5.29 -7.30
CA GLU A 266 37.29 -4.07 -8.09
C GLU A 266 36.54 -3.03 -7.24
N VAL A 267 37.02 -1.79 -7.21
CA VAL A 267 36.31 -0.64 -6.63
C VAL A 267 36.18 0.46 -7.67
N LEU A 268 35.01 1.07 -7.79
CA LEU A 268 34.71 2.14 -8.72
C LEU A 268 34.27 3.38 -7.95
N ILE A 269 34.96 4.50 -8.13
CA ILE A 269 34.57 5.79 -7.54
C ILE A 269 33.79 6.61 -8.57
N VAL A 270 32.60 7.08 -8.19
CA VAL A 270 31.75 7.94 -9.02
C VAL A 270 31.18 9.11 -8.20
N GLY A 271 30.67 10.13 -8.90
CA GLY A 271 30.16 11.37 -8.31
C GLY A 271 31.22 12.46 -8.20
N GLY A 272 30.76 13.70 -8.00
CA GLY A 272 31.62 14.89 -8.05
C GLY A 272 32.75 14.92 -7.02
N VAL A 273 32.53 14.40 -5.81
CA VAL A 273 33.60 14.28 -4.79
C VAL A 273 34.59 13.18 -5.18
N GLY A 274 34.16 12.23 -5.99
CA GLY A 274 35.00 11.17 -6.54
C GLY A 274 36.12 11.67 -7.45
N CYS A 275 36.04 12.91 -7.93
CA CYS A 275 37.12 13.56 -8.70
C CYS A 275 38.31 13.98 -7.83
N ASN A 276 38.16 13.98 -6.50
CA ASN A 276 39.20 14.44 -5.60
C ASN A 276 40.39 13.49 -5.64
N VAL A 277 41.56 14.02 -5.99
CA VAL A 277 42.77 13.20 -6.21
C VAL A 277 43.22 12.54 -4.91
N ARG A 278 43.09 13.24 -3.77
CA ARG A 278 43.47 12.69 -2.47
C ARG A 278 42.60 11.51 -2.05
N LEU A 279 41.28 11.57 -2.29
CA LEU A 279 40.39 10.42 -2.08
C LEU A 279 40.79 9.24 -2.98
N GLN A 280 41.10 9.49 -4.26
CA GLN A 280 41.54 8.45 -5.18
C GLN A 280 42.86 7.81 -4.72
N GLU A 281 43.82 8.60 -4.24
CA GLU A 281 45.09 8.10 -3.68
C GLU A 281 44.86 7.19 -2.47
N MET A 282 44.04 7.63 -1.49
CA MET A 282 43.75 6.84 -0.30
C MET A 282 43.00 5.55 -0.64
N MET A 283 42.06 5.60 -1.59
CA MET A 283 41.36 4.41 -2.07
C MET A 283 42.29 3.47 -2.85
N ASN A 284 43.24 4.01 -3.62
CA ASN A 284 44.20 3.21 -4.37
C ASN A 284 45.13 2.44 -3.43
N CYS A 285 45.60 3.10 -2.36
CA CYS A 285 46.40 2.46 -1.32
C CYS A 285 45.66 1.25 -0.70
N MET A 286 44.40 1.46 -0.28
CA MET A 286 43.57 0.39 0.27
C MET A 286 43.31 -0.73 -0.76
N ALA A 287 43.05 -0.38 -2.03
CA ALA A 287 42.86 -1.38 -3.08
C ALA A 287 44.13 -2.21 -3.31
N GLU A 288 45.30 -1.59 -3.39
CA GLU A 288 46.60 -2.26 -3.55
C GLU A 288 46.92 -3.19 -2.37
N GLU A 289 46.70 -2.74 -1.14
CA GLU A 289 46.89 -3.53 0.09
C GLU A 289 46.02 -4.79 0.11
N ARG A 290 44.86 -4.77 -0.56
CA ARG A 290 43.95 -5.92 -0.70
C ARG A 290 44.18 -6.76 -1.95
N GLY A 291 45.08 -6.35 -2.85
CA GLY A 291 45.24 -6.97 -4.17
C GLY A 291 44.06 -6.73 -5.13
N ALA A 292 43.31 -5.65 -4.91
CA ALA A 292 42.19 -5.20 -5.74
C ALA A 292 42.60 -4.06 -6.68
N LYS A 293 41.69 -3.66 -7.59
CA LYS A 293 41.90 -2.56 -8.54
C LYS A 293 40.95 -1.40 -8.29
N LEU A 294 41.49 -0.19 -8.25
CA LEU A 294 40.72 1.04 -8.29
C LEU A 294 40.42 1.44 -9.74
N PHE A 295 39.15 1.76 -9.98
CA PHE A 295 38.66 2.44 -11.15
C PHE A 295 38.10 3.80 -10.73
N ALA A 296 38.55 4.86 -11.38
CA ALA A 296 38.05 6.21 -11.18
C ALA A 296 37.97 6.90 -12.53
N THR A 297 37.06 7.87 -12.66
CA THR A 297 36.96 8.70 -13.87
C THR A 297 37.37 10.14 -13.58
N ASP A 298 37.74 10.86 -14.62
CA ASP A 298 37.99 12.30 -14.51
C ASP A 298 36.69 13.12 -14.50
N GLU A 299 36.82 14.42 -14.30
CA GLU A 299 35.69 15.36 -14.20
C GLU A 299 34.74 15.38 -15.40
N ARG A 300 35.13 14.84 -16.58
CA ARG A 300 34.26 14.80 -17.77
C ARG A 300 33.07 13.86 -17.55
N PHE A 301 33.26 12.80 -16.77
CA PHE A 301 32.28 11.74 -16.56
C PHE A 301 31.90 11.48 -15.10
N CYS A 302 32.76 11.82 -14.14
CA CYS A 302 32.46 11.68 -12.71
C CYS A 302 31.42 12.70 -12.21
N ILE A 303 31.37 13.87 -12.83
CA ILE A 303 30.43 14.95 -12.49
C ILE A 303 29.15 14.79 -13.30
N ASP A 304 27.99 15.18 -12.74
CA ASP A 304 26.69 15.16 -13.41
C ASP A 304 26.78 15.69 -14.85
N ASN A 305 26.40 14.85 -15.82
CA ASN A 305 26.55 15.13 -17.24
C ASN A 305 25.42 14.48 -18.05
N GLY A 306 25.15 14.97 -19.26
CA GLY A 306 24.06 14.41 -20.08
C GLY A 306 24.43 13.06 -20.72
N ALA A 307 25.73 12.81 -20.95
CA ALA A 307 26.19 11.56 -21.57
C ALA A 307 25.91 10.33 -20.70
N MET A 308 26.00 10.42 -19.37
CA MET A 308 25.68 9.30 -18.48
C MET A 308 24.19 8.90 -18.59
N ILE A 309 23.31 9.90 -18.71
CA ILE A 309 21.88 9.67 -18.93
C ILE A 309 21.62 9.07 -20.31
N ALA A 310 22.32 9.55 -21.34
CA ALA A 310 22.22 9.01 -22.69
C ALA A 310 22.68 7.55 -22.75
N HIS A 311 23.84 7.23 -22.17
CA HIS A 311 24.39 5.88 -22.18
C HIS A 311 23.49 4.88 -21.45
N THR A 312 23.04 5.20 -20.22
CA THR A 312 22.08 4.35 -19.52
C THR A 312 20.75 4.27 -20.25
N GLY A 313 20.35 5.36 -20.93
CA GLY A 313 19.24 5.36 -21.86
C GLY A 313 19.39 4.35 -23.01
N CYS A 314 20.57 4.25 -23.64
CA CYS A 314 20.88 3.22 -24.64
C CYS A 314 20.70 1.83 -24.04
N LEU A 315 21.34 1.54 -22.89
CA LEU A 315 21.25 0.23 -22.23
C LEU A 315 19.80 -0.17 -21.90
N MET A 316 19.00 0.80 -21.44
CA MET A 316 17.58 0.60 -21.14
C MET A 316 16.75 0.39 -22.42
N PHE A 317 17.01 1.17 -23.46
CA PHE A 317 16.34 1.06 -24.75
C PHE A 317 16.58 -0.30 -25.41
N ASP A 318 17.83 -0.74 -25.44
CA ASP A 318 18.26 -2.01 -26.01
C ASP A 318 17.67 -3.19 -25.23
N ALA A 319 17.48 -3.03 -23.91
CA ALA A 319 16.76 -3.97 -23.05
C ALA A 319 15.22 -3.91 -23.20
N GLY A 320 14.69 -3.07 -24.09
CA GLY A 320 13.26 -2.94 -24.37
C GLY A 320 12.47 -2.05 -23.40
N VAL A 321 13.14 -1.29 -22.52
CA VAL A 321 12.51 -0.41 -21.54
C VAL A 321 12.16 0.94 -22.20
N ARG A 322 10.86 1.23 -22.35
CA ARG A 322 10.33 2.47 -22.91
C ARG A 322 8.92 2.77 -22.39
N PHE A 323 8.51 4.04 -22.33
CA PHE A 323 7.13 4.39 -21.96
C PHE A 323 6.14 4.06 -23.08
N SER A 324 4.95 3.55 -22.71
CA SER A 324 3.90 3.16 -23.67
C SER A 324 3.14 4.35 -24.25
N THR A 325 3.01 5.45 -23.50
CA THR A 325 2.41 6.72 -23.96
C THR A 325 3.05 7.94 -23.27
N TYR A 326 3.10 9.08 -23.96
CA TYR A 326 3.62 10.34 -23.41
C TYR A 326 2.74 10.96 -22.29
N LEU A 327 1.57 10.36 -22.02
CA LEU A 327 0.58 10.77 -21.01
C LEU A 327 0.57 9.85 -19.78
N ASP A 328 1.47 8.88 -19.71
CA ASP A 328 1.51 7.89 -18.64
C ASP A 328 1.95 8.52 -17.29
N ALA A 329 1.34 8.08 -16.18
CA ALA A 329 1.68 8.55 -14.83
C ALA A 329 3.11 8.15 -14.41
N ASN A 330 3.77 7.27 -15.17
CA ASN A 330 5.17 6.91 -14.97
C ASN A 330 6.18 7.94 -15.50
N VAL A 331 5.71 8.98 -16.21
CA VAL A 331 6.51 10.09 -16.77
C VAL A 331 6.82 11.17 -15.72
N PHE A 332 6.21 11.11 -14.53
CA PHE A 332 6.52 12.04 -13.44
C PHE A 332 7.95 11.85 -12.90
N PHE A 333 8.60 12.95 -12.51
CA PHE A 333 9.89 12.93 -11.82
C PHE A 333 9.70 12.48 -10.37
N PHE A 334 10.65 11.71 -9.85
CA PHE A 334 10.62 11.18 -8.48
C PHE A 334 11.77 11.80 -7.69
N PRO A 335 11.51 12.75 -6.78
CA PRO A 335 12.53 13.37 -5.95
C PRO A 335 13.35 12.33 -5.15
N TYR A 336 12.69 11.22 -4.79
CA TYR A 336 13.26 10.08 -4.05
C TYR A 336 13.14 8.78 -4.86
N LEU A 337 13.95 8.63 -5.92
CA LEU A 337 14.02 7.39 -6.69
C LEU A 337 15.12 6.47 -6.15
N SER A 338 14.75 5.41 -5.42
CA SER A 338 15.72 4.44 -4.91
C SER A 338 16.39 3.65 -6.04
N ILE A 339 17.71 3.41 -5.91
CA ILE A 339 18.53 2.60 -6.83
C ILE A 339 17.99 1.17 -6.97
N ILE A 340 17.30 0.67 -5.93
CA ILE A 340 16.72 -0.67 -5.90
C ILE A 340 15.56 -0.82 -6.90
N LEU A 341 14.95 0.29 -7.34
CA LEU A 341 13.70 0.31 -8.13
C LEU A 341 13.90 0.25 -9.65
N VAL A 342 15.14 0.22 -10.17
CA VAL A 342 15.40 0.42 -11.60
C VAL A 342 15.15 -0.83 -12.48
N LYS A 343 14.75 -1.96 -11.86
CA LYS A 343 14.37 -3.19 -12.57
C LYS A 343 12.89 -3.58 -12.52
N ASP A 344 12.01 -2.68 -12.07
CA ASP A 344 10.56 -2.97 -11.99
C ASP A 344 9.83 -2.80 -13.35
N SER A 345 10.43 -3.26 -14.46
CA SER A 345 9.64 -3.78 -15.59
C SER A 345 9.32 -5.28 -15.40
N ASP A 346 9.95 -5.93 -14.42
CA ASP A 346 9.58 -7.26 -13.96
C ASP A 346 9.11 -7.21 -12.50
N THR A 347 7.81 -7.41 -12.34
CA THR A 347 7.11 -7.60 -11.07
C THR A 347 7.73 -8.71 -10.21
N ARG A 348 8.76 -8.41 -9.40
CA ARG A 348 9.16 -9.24 -8.24
C ARG A 348 9.70 -8.41 -7.08
N SER A 349 8.80 -8.19 -6.12
CA SER A 349 9.05 -8.21 -4.68
C SER A 349 10.11 -7.24 -4.14
N THR A 350 9.74 -5.96 -4.03
CA THR A 350 9.98 -5.25 -2.77
C THR A 350 9.30 -6.05 -1.66
N SER A 351 10.02 -6.28 -0.56
CA SER A 351 9.68 -7.13 0.57
C SER A 351 8.17 -7.33 0.81
N PHE A 352 7.59 -8.37 0.21
CA PHE A 352 6.23 -8.90 0.45
C PHE A 352 6.07 -9.48 1.87
N HIS A 353 6.88 -9.05 2.83
CA HIS A 353 6.86 -9.59 4.19
C HIS A 353 5.64 -9.16 5.03
N LEU A 354 4.75 -8.36 4.47
CA LEU A 354 3.53 -7.91 5.12
C LEU A 354 2.35 -7.87 4.14
N LEU A 355 2.12 -8.93 3.35
CA LEU A 355 0.73 -9.35 3.14
C LEU A 355 0.16 -9.60 4.54
N GLY A 356 -0.94 -8.93 4.86
CA GLY A 356 -1.62 -9.07 6.14
C GLY A 356 -1.66 -10.54 6.52
N ARG A 357 -1.24 -10.83 7.74
CA ARG A 357 -1.13 -12.16 8.34
C ARG A 357 -2.44 -12.94 8.19
N MET A 358 -2.71 -13.56 7.05
CA MET A 358 -3.87 -14.43 6.81
C MET A 358 -3.41 -15.57 5.90
N GLY A 359 -3.87 -16.77 6.24
CA GLY A 359 -3.42 -18.05 5.68
C GLY A 359 -2.09 -18.56 6.25
N ILE A 360 -1.55 -19.59 5.60
CA ILE A 360 -0.36 -20.33 6.02
C ILE A 360 0.90 -19.46 5.93
N ARG A 361 1.47 -19.13 7.09
CA ARG A 361 2.55 -18.15 7.20
C ARG A 361 3.78 -18.56 6.38
N GLY A 362 4.17 -17.69 5.44
CA GLY A 362 5.37 -17.88 4.60
C GLY A 362 5.16 -18.78 3.38
N LEU A 363 3.99 -19.42 3.24
CA LEU A 363 3.66 -20.28 2.09
C LEU A 363 3.70 -19.49 0.78
N TRP A 364 3.12 -18.29 0.78
CA TRP A 364 3.11 -17.41 -0.38
C TRP A 364 4.53 -17.11 -0.91
N THR A 365 5.42 -16.68 0.00
CA THR A 365 6.82 -16.38 -0.31
C THR A 365 7.58 -17.62 -0.77
N TYR A 366 7.26 -18.79 -0.21
CA TYR A 366 7.81 -20.07 -0.64
C TYR A 366 7.39 -20.42 -2.08
N ILE A 367 6.09 -20.35 -2.40
CA ILE A 367 5.60 -20.69 -3.74
C ILE A 367 6.14 -19.73 -4.80
N GLN A 368 6.21 -18.43 -4.49
CA GLN A 368 6.78 -17.41 -5.39
C GLN A 368 8.29 -17.56 -5.63
N SER A 369 9.02 -18.24 -4.75
CA SER A 369 10.46 -18.44 -4.92
C SER A 369 10.80 -19.35 -6.10
N ASN A 370 9.87 -20.22 -6.52
CA ASN A 370 10.02 -21.06 -7.70
C ASN A 370 9.09 -20.57 -8.82
N SER A 371 9.67 -20.10 -9.92
CA SER A 371 8.95 -19.59 -11.08
C SER A 371 8.08 -20.63 -11.78
N GLU A 372 8.41 -21.91 -11.70
CA GLU A 372 7.68 -23.00 -12.36
C GLU A 372 6.26 -23.21 -11.78
N ASN A 373 6.03 -22.71 -10.56
CA ASN A 373 4.70 -22.74 -9.93
C ASN A 373 3.71 -21.79 -10.60
N PHE A 374 4.14 -20.87 -11.47
CA PHE A 374 3.26 -19.92 -12.13
C PHE A 374 3.46 -19.91 -13.64
N SER A 375 2.36 -19.77 -14.38
CA SER A 375 2.36 -19.55 -15.82
C SER A 375 1.75 -18.19 -16.16
N SER A 376 2.09 -17.63 -17.32
CA SER A 376 1.44 -16.42 -17.84
C SER A 376 -0.04 -16.69 -18.13
N TYR A 377 -0.90 -15.73 -17.81
CA TYR A 377 -2.33 -15.79 -18.02
C TYR A 377 -2.86 -14.46 -18.54
N GLU A 378 -3.85 -14.52 -19.44
CA GLU A 378 -4.50 -13.34 -20.02
C GLU A 378 -5.95 -13.26 -19.54
N LEU A 379 -6.23 -12.30 -18.66
CA LEU A 379 -7.58 -12.01 -18.18
C LEU A 379 -8.34 -11.23 -19.26
N HIS A 380 -9.31 -11.89 -19.90
CA HIS A 380 -10.17 -11.28 -20.92
C HIS A 380 -11.52 -12.02 -21.01
N ASN A 381 -12.62 -11.27 -21.14
CA ASN A 381 -13.96 -11.78 -21.46
C ASN A 381 -14.45 -12.94 -20.56
N GLN A 382 -14.30 -12.79 -19.25
CA GLN A 382 -14.65 -13.83 -18.27
C GLN A 382 -15.04 -13.22 -16.92
N PRO A 383 -15.83 -13.93 -16.10
CA PRO A 383 -16.00 -13.56 -14.69
C PRO A 383 -14.70 -13.75 -13.91
N LEU A 384 -14.55 -12.99 -12.82
CA LEU A 384 -13.43 -13.06 -11.90
C LEU A 384 -13.97 -12.91 -10.47
N VAL A 385 -13.80 -13.93 -9.64
CA VAL A 385 -14.17 -13.84 -8.22
C VAL A 385 -13.03 -13.21 -7.44
N ILE A 386 -13.33 -12.18 -6.66
CA ILE A 386 -12.36 -11.36 -5.93
C ILE A 386 -12.67 -11.41 -4.44
N ASP A 387 -11.66 -11.76 -3.64
CA ASP A 387 -11.64 -11.54 -2.19
C ASP A 387 -11.57 -10.03 -1.91
N ALA A 388 -12.67 -9.49 -1.39
CA ALA A 388 -12.87 -8.05 -1.29
C ALA A 388 -12.02 -7.40 -0.19
N GLU A 389 -11.91 -8.03 0.99
CA GLU A 389 -11.07 -7.54 2.09
C GLU A 389 -9.60 -7.47 1.68
N ASN A 390 -9.09 -8.52 1.01
CA ASN A 390 -7.71 -8.56 0.55
C ASN A 390 -7.45 -7.52 -0.55
N PHE A 391 -8.39 -7.37 -1.49
CA PHE A 391 -8.35 -6.33 -2.53
C PHE A 391 -8.26 -4.92 -1.95
N ALA A 392 -9.11 -4.58 -1.00
CA ALA A 392 -9.11 -3.27 -0.36
C ALA A 392 -7.75 -2.96 0.29
N SER A 393 -7.20 -3.94 1.02
CA SER A 393 -5.88 -3.84 1.66
C SER A 393 -4.73 -3.71 0.66
N LEU A 394 -4.78 -4.43 -0.46
CA LEU A 394 -3.78 -4.30 -1.52
C LEU A 394 -3.82 -2.92 -2.16
N CYS A 395 -5.00 -2.43 -2.51
CA CYS A 395 -5.16 -1.12 -3.15
C CYS A 395 -4.57 0.01 -2.30
N TYR A 396 -4.82 0.03 -0.98
CA TYR A 396 -4.20 1.01 -0.08
C TYR A 396 -2.66 0.97 -0.10
N ARG A 397 -2.10 -0.25 -0.11
CA ARG A 397 -0.64 -0.46 -0.09
C ARG A 397 0.01 -0.11 -1.43
N GLN A 398 -0.56 -0.57 -2.55
CA GLN A 398 -0.03 -0.30 -3.90
C GLN A 398 -0.11 1.18 -4.27
N ALA A 399 -1.16 1.88 -3.83
CA ALA A 399 -1.29 3.32 -4.04
C ALA A 399 -0.52 4.18 -3.01
N ALA A 400 0.21 3.55 -2.07
CA ALA A 400 0.97 4.24 -1.02
C ALA A 400 0.17 5.32 -0.26
N LEU A 401 -1.11 5.04 0.01
CA LEU A 401 -2.00 6.00 0.66
C LEU A 401 -1.68 6.15 2.15
N ARG A 402 -1.78 7.37 2.68
CA ARG A 402 -1.40 7.71 4.06
C ARG A 402 -2.44 7.17 5.06
N CYS A 403 -2.11 6.06 5.72
CA CYS A 403 -2.97 5.40 6.70
C CYS A 403 -2.93 6.06 8.09
N GLU A 404 -1.82 6.72 8.41
CA GLU A 404 -1.54 7.26 9.74
C GLU A 404 -2.45 8.42 10.16
N TYR A 405 -3.09 9.09 9.20
CA TYR A 405 -4.08 10.15 9.46
C TYR A 405 -5.53 9.65 9.48
N GLY A 406 -5.77 8.33 9.58
CA GLY A 406 -7.11 7.76 9.54
C GLY A 406 -7.65 7.50 8.12
N GLY A 407 -6.79 7.61 7.09
CA GLY A 407 -7.05 7.19 5.71
C GLY A 407 -7.32 8.30 4.69
N GLU A 408 -7.00 8.02 3.43
CA GLU A 408 -7.24 8.89 2.26
C GLU A 408 -8.34 8.27 1.37
N TYR A 409 -9.61 8.45 1.74
CA TYR A 409 -10.72 7.71 1.12
C TYR A 409 -11.09 8.19 -0.29
N LEU A 410 -10.92 9.48 -0.62
CA LEU A 410 -11.15 9.98 -1.97
C LEU A 410 -10.08 9.47 -2.95
N ALA A 411 -8.80 9.46 -2.54
CA ALA A 411 -7.72 8.91 -3.33
C ALA A 411 -7.87 7.38 -3.52
N PHE A 412 -8.28 6.68 -2.45
CA PHE A 412 -8.62 5.25 -2.52
C PHE A 412 -9.73 4.97 -3.54
N LYS A 413 -10.79 5.78 -3.55
CA LYS A 413 -11.86 5.71 -4.55
C LYS A 413 -11.34 5.83 -5.97
N GLY A 414 -10.54 6.87 -6.25
CA GLY A 414 -9.94 7.06 -7.57
C GLY A 414 -9.11 5.84 -8.01
N TYR A 415 -8.31 5.29 -7.09
CA TYR A 415 -7.46 4.14 -7.39
C TYR A 415 -8.24 2.84 -7.68
N VAL A 416 -9.27 2.54 -6.88
CA VAL A 416 -10.13 1.36 -7.12
C VAL A 416 -10.85 1.48 -8.46
N GLN A 417 -11.30 2.68 -8.84
CA GLN A 417 -11.97 2.88 -10.12
C GLN A 417 -11.08 2.66 -11.33
N LEU A 418 -9.76 2.86 -11.21
CA LEU A 418 -8.81 2.48 -12.26
C LEU A 418 -8.84 0.97 -12.52
N PHE A 419 -8.84 0.13 -11.46
CA PHE A 419 -9.01 -1.32 -11.61
C PHE A 419 -10.34 -1.68 -12.27
N LEU A 420 -11.45 -1.09 -11.81
CA LEU A 420 -12.77 -1.37 -12.37
C LEU A 420 -12.88 -0.95 -13.84
N LYS A 421 -12.26 0.16 -14.22
CA LYS A 421 -12.17 0.61 -15.62
C LYS A 421 -11.39 -0.39 -16.47
N GLN A 422 -10.27 -0.90 -15.97
CA GLN A 422 -9.47 -1.88 -16.70
C GLN A 422 -10.17 -3.23 -16.86
N PHE A 423 -10.83 -3.71 -15.81
CA PHE A 423 -11.69 -4.88 -15.92
C PHE A 423 -12.77 -4.67 -16.99
N ARG A 424 -13.41 -3.49 -17.01
CA ARG A 424 -14.40 -3.15 -18.04
C ARG A 424 -13.82 -3.12 -19.45
N ILE A 425 -12.65 -2.50 -19.65
CA ILE A 425 -11.94 -2.45 -20.95
C ILE A 425 -11.63 -3.86 -21.45
N CYS A 426 -11.21 -4.75 -20.55
CA CYS A 426 -10.87 -6.14 -20.87
C CYS A 426 -12.08 -7.09 -20.85
N ARG A 427 -13.30 -6.55 -20.68
CA ARG A 427 -14.56 -7.33 -20.54
C ARG A 427 -14.51 -8.38 -19.43
N VAL A 428 -13.72 -8.14 -18.39
CA VAL A 428 -13.70 -8.92 -17.17
C VAL A 428 -14.90 -8.50 -16.32
N ASN A 429 -15.67 -9.47 -15.83
CA ASN A 429 -16.83 -9.23 -14.96
C ASN A 429 -16.44 -9.56 -13.50
N PRO A 430 -15.94 -8.57 -12.74
CA PRO A 430 -15.51 -8.81 -11.37
C PRO A 430 -16.71 -9.04 -10.43
N ILE A 431 -16.56 -10.00 -9.53
CA ILE A 431 -17.54 -10.36 -8.50
C ILE A 431 -16.82 -10.30 -7.15
N PHE A 432 -17.16 -9.31 -6.33
CA PHE A 432 -16.54 -9.13 -5.03
C PHE A 432 -17.30 -9.92 -3.95
N VAL A 433 -16.60 -10.75 -3.21
CA VAL A 433 -17.17 -11.49 -2.08
C VAL A 433 -16.55 -10.98 -0.80
N PHE A 434 -17.38 -10.63 0.17
CA PHE A 434 -16.98 -10.09 1.45
C PHE A 434 -17.21 -11.11 2.57
N ASP A 435 -16.35 -11.06 3.58
CA ASP A 435 -16.54 -11.79 4.82
C ASP A 435 -17.82 -11.36 5.57
N GLY A 436 -18.53 -12.35 6.10
CA GLY A 436 -19.66 -12.22 7.01
C GLY A 436 -19.24 -12.11 8.48
N CYS A 437 -20.04 -12.71 9.36
CA CYS A 437 -19.69 -12.83 10.78
C CYS A 437 -18.59 -13.88 10.98
N HIS A 438 -17.82 -13.78 12.06
CA HIS A 438 -16.84 -14.82 12.39
C HIS A 438 -17.52 -16.17 12.71
N SER A 439 -16.75 -17.26 12.72
CA SER A 439 -17.25 -18.59 13.15
C SER A 439 -17.96 -18.55 14.50
N LYS A 440 -19.01 -19.37 14.65
CA LYS A 440 -19.85 -19.44 15.86
C LYS A 440 -19.05 -19.77 17.11
N GLU A 441 -18.06 -20.65 16.98
CA GLU A 441 -17.21 -21.16 18.05
C GLU A 441 -16.20 -20.12 18.57
N GLY A 442 -16.02 -19.01 17.85
CA GLY A 442 -14.99 -18.02 18.18
C GLY A 442 -13.57 -18.51 17.92
N SER A 443 -13.39 -19.40 16.94
CA SER A 443 -12.08 -20.02 16.62
C SER A 443 -10.98 -19.00 16.28
N LYS A 444 -11.35 -17.83 15.73
CA LYS A 444 -10.41 -16.73 15.43
C LYS A 444 -10.04 -15.86 16.64
N LEU A 445 -10.64 -16.06 17.82
CA LEU A 445 -10.45 -15.16 18.97
C LEU A 445 -8.97 -14.99 19.34
N ASP A 446 -8.24 -16.08 19.57
CA ASP A 446 -6.83 -16.04 19.97
C ASP A 446 -5.95 -15.36 18.90
N THR A 447 -6.24 -15.66 17.64
CA THR A 447 -5.58 -15.06 16.48
C THR A 447 -5.85 -13.56 16.41
N LEU A 448 -7.09 -13.12 16.63
CA LEU A 448 -7.45 -11.71 16.68
C LEU A 448 -6.81 -10.98 17.86
N LEU A 449 -6.79 -11.58 19.06
CA LEU A 449 -6.11 -11.03 20.23
C LEU A 449 -4.61 -10.83 19.95
N LYS A 450 -3.93 -11.86 19.46
CA LYS A 450 -2.51 -11.80 19.11
C LYS A 450 -2.22 -10.74 18.05
N ARG A 451 -3.05 -10.66 17.00
CA ARG A 451 -2.92 -9.64 15.94
C ARG A 451 -3.08 -8.22 16.49
N ASN A 452 -4.06 -7.98 17.37
CA ASN A 452 -4.26 -6.67 17.98
C ASN A 452 -3.09 -6.29 18.90
N VAL A 453 -2.57 -7.21 19.72
CA VAL A 453 -1.38 -6.99 20.55
C VAL A 453 -0.16 -6.61 19.69
N ASP A 454 0.06 -7.33 18.59
CA ASP A 454 1.19 -7.03 17.70
C ASP A 454 1.02 -5.70 16.96
N GLN A 455 -0.20 -5.33 16.55
CA GLN A 455 -0.51 -4.02 15.97
C GLN A 455 -0.31 -2.90 16.99
N PHE A 456 -0.71 -3.12 18.24
CA PHE A 456 -0.48 -2.20 19.34
C PHE A 456 1.02 -1.98 19.59
N ASN A 457 1.81 -3.04 19.66
CA ASN A 457 3.26 -2.95 19.84
C ASN A 457 3.93 -2.17 18.70
N LYS A 458 3.52 -2.43 17.45
CA LYS A 458 3.99 -1.67 16.28
C LYS A 458 3.63 -0.19 16.40
N LEU A 459 2.38 0.13 16.69
CA LEU A 459 1.93 1.52 16.85
C LEU A 459 2.69 2.22 17.99
N SER A 460 2.85 1.56 19.15
CA SER A 460 3.59 2.08 20.30
C SER A 460 5.05 2.38 19.94
N SER A 461 5.72 1.46 19.24
CA SER A 461 7.09 1.65 18.78
C SER A 461 7.22 2.82 17.80
N ALA A 462 6.28 2.94 16.85
CA ALA A 462 6.26 4.03 15.89
C ALA A 462 6.10 5.38 16.61
N LEU A 463 5.14 5.50 17.53
CA LEU A 463 4.87 6.72 18.28
C LEU A 463 6.04 7.15 19.20
N ARG A 464 6.82 6.20 19.74
CA ARG A 464 8.04 6.53 20.52
C ARG A 464 9.09 7.20 19.64
N ASN A 465 9.28 6.69 18.43
CA ASN A 465 10.26 7.23 17.47
C ASN A 465 9.86 8.63 16.96
N ILE A 466 8.57 8.97 16.92
CA ILE A 466 8.10 10.32 16.54
C ILE A 466 8.67 11.38 17.47
N ASN A 467 8.67 11.13 18.79
CA ASN A 467 9.09 12.13 19.77
C ASN A 467 10.58 12.48 19.66
N SER A 468 11.37 11.69 18.94
CA SER A 468 12.80 11.94 18.69
C SER A 468 13.11 12.64 17.37
N ILE A 469 12.13 12.85 16.47
CA ILE A 469 12.37 13.37 15.12
C ILE A 469 11.86 14.81 14.98
N SER A 470 12.72 15.71 14.48
CA SER A 470 12.44 17.14 14.33
C SER A 470 11.72 17.52 13.03
N ASN A 471 11.66 16.64 12.02
CA ASN A 471 11.06 16.93 10.72
C ASN A 471 9.96 15.91 10.30
N LEU A 472 8.70 16.34 10.35
CA LEU A 472 7.52 15.56 9.98
C LEU A 472 7.46 15.15 8.50
N ASP A 473 8.13 15.85 7.58
CA ASP A 473 8.14 15.46 6.15
C ASP A 473 9.00 14.23 5.88
N SER A 474 9.90 13.88 6.80
CA SER A 474 10.68 12.63 6.77
C SER A 474 9.99 11.45 7.46
N LEU A 475 8.86 11.70 8.17
CA LEU A 475 8.06 10.64 8.78
C LEU A 475 7.19 9.96 7.71
N ASP A 476 7.77 8.96 7.05
CA ASP A 476 6.97 7.80 6.66
C ASP A 476 6.73 6.97 7.91
N LEU A 477 5.71 7.37 8.67
CA LEU A 477 5.06 6.48 9.62
C LEU A 477 4.53 5.30 8.83
N LYS A 478 5.37 4.26 8.65
CA LYS A 478 5.00 2.96 8.07
C LYS A 478 4.07 2.22 9.03
N ILE A 479 2.99 2.88 9.43
CA ILE A 479 1.89 2.33 10.21
C ILE A 479 1.03 1.57 9.20
N ASP A 480 1.34 0.30 9.03
CA ASP A 480 0.59 -0.65 8.20
C ASP A 480 -0.68 -1.12 8.92
N ILE A 481 -1.56 -0.16 9.21
CA ILE A 481 -2.88 -0.39 9.82
C ILE A 481 -3.92 0.14 8.82
N THR A 482 -4.71 -0.74 8.22
CA THR A 482 -5.73 -0.31 7.24
C THR A 482 -6.76 0.61 7.90
N PRO A 483 -7.14 1.72 7.25
CA PRO A 483 -8.11 2.67 7.80
C PRO A 483 -9.49 2.05 8.08
N ARG A 484 -10.20 2.62 9.07
CA ARG A 484 -11.46 2.07 9.63
C ARG A 484 -12.56 1.90 8.58
N LEU A 485 -12.70 2.84 7.65
CA LEU A 485 -13.81 2.87 6.69
C LEU A 485 -13.47 2.21 5.34
N CYS A 486 -12.30 1.59 5.20
CA CYS A 486 -11.83 1.01 3.93
C CYS A 486 -12.87 0.05 3.29
N ARG A 487 -13.44 -0.88 4.07
CA ARG A 487 -14.52 -1.78 3.63
C ARG A 487 -15.77 -1.02 3.17
N HIS A 488 -16.21 -0.04 3.95
CA HIS A 488 -17.43 0.71 3.67
C HIS A 488 -17.30 1.50 2.37
N VAL A 489 -16.15 2.18 2.20
CA VAL A 489 -15.85 2.95 1.00
C VAL A 489 -15.76 2.04 -0.21
N LEU A 490 -15.15 0.86 -0.11
CA LEU A 490 -15.15 -0.12 -1.20
C LEU A 490 -16.57 -0.50 -1.62
N VAL A 491 -17.46 -0.82 -0.67
CA VAL A 491 -18.86 -1.15 -0.95
C VAL A 491 -19.58 0.01 -1.66
N GLU A 492 -19.38 1.25 -1.20
CA GLU A 492 -19.94 2.45 -1.86
C GLU A 492 -19.44 2.57 -3.32
N ILE A 493 -18.15 2.36 -3.58
CA ILE A 493 -17.57 2.40 -4.93
C ILE A 493 -18.15 1.33 -5.83
N LEU A 494 -18.27 0.09 -5.33
CA LEU A 494 -18.80 -1.05 -6.10
C LEU A 494 -20.28 -0.82 -6.45
N ARG A 495 -21.07 -0.30 -5.49
CA ARG A 495 -22.48 0.05 -5.71
C ARG A 495 -22.63 1.16 -6.74
N GLU A 496 -21.88 2.25 -6.62
CA GLU A 496 -21.89 3.35 -7.60
C GLU A 496 -21.45 2.88 -9.00
N SER A 497 -20.53 1.91 -9.07
CA SER A 497 -20.02 1.36 -10.32
C SER A 497 -20.87 0.22 -10.92
N SER A 498 -21.98 -0.13 -10.26
CA SER A 498 -22.85 -1.27 -10.63
C SER A 498 -22.10 -2.61 -10.74
N VAL A 499 -21.06 -2.81 -9.92
CA VAL A 499 -20.30 -4.05 -9.86
C VAL A 499 -20.99 -5.02 -8.89
N ARG A 500 -21.05 -6.31 -9.25
CA ARG A 500 -21.68 -7.32 -8.40
C ARG A 500 -20.81 -7.58 -7.17
N TYR A 501 -21.46 -7.59 -6.02
CA TYR A 501 -20.83 -7.99 -4.76
C TYR A 501 -21.83 -8.64 -3.83
N ILE A 502 -21.34 -9.45 -2.88
CA ILE A 502 -22.17 -10.13 -1.87
C ILE A 502 -21.37 -10.38 -0.59
N ALA A 503 -22.03 -10.25 0.56
CA ALA A 503 -21.50 -10.74 1.82
C ALA A 503 -21.95 -12.17 2.11
N CYS A 504 -20.99 -13.01 2.52
CA CYS A 504 -21.28 -14.32 3.06
C CYS A 504 -21.92 -14.19 4.46
N GLU A 505 -22.67 -15.21 4.88
CA GLU A 505 -23.22 -15.26 6.25
C GLU A 505 -22.09 -15.26 7.30
N ARG A 506 -21.08 -16.07 7.01
CA ARG A 506 -19.86 -16.24 7.79
C ARG A 506 -18.64 -15.91 6.91
N GLU A 507 -17.48 -16.40 7.29
CA GLU A 507 -16.21 -16.25 6.55
C GLU A 507 -16.35 -16.72 5.09
N ALA A 508 -15.76 -15.96 4.18
CA ALA A 508 -16.02 -16.08 2.75
C ALA A 508 -15.10 -17.07 2.04
N ASP A 509 -13.97 -17.48 2.62
CA ASP A 509 -12.90 -18.23 1.93
C ASP A 509 -13.41 -19.46 1.16
N ILE A 510 -14.11 -20.36 1.86
CA ILE A 510 -14.73 -21.55 1.27
C ILE A 510 -15.83 -21.17 0.26
N SER A 511 -16.61 -20.13 0.56
CA SER A 511 -17.70 -19.66 -0.30
C SER A 511 -17.18 -19.07 -1.62
N ILE A 512 -16.06 -18.36 -1.58
CA ILE A 512 -15.33 -17.82 -2.73
C ILE A 512 -14.85 -18.97 -3.61
N ALA A 513 -14.19 -19.98 -3.02
CA ALA A 513 -13.76 -21.17 -3.72
C ALA A 513 -14.93 -21.91 -4.40
N LYS A 514 -16.02 -22.16 -3.67
CA LYS A 514 -17.22 -22.83 -4.20
C LYS A 514 -17.89 -22.02 -5.32
N LEU A 515 -17.98 -20.70 -5.17
CA LEU A 515 -18.57 -19.83 -6.19
C LEU A 515 -17.76 -19.86 -7.48
N ALA A 516 -16.43 -19.80 -7.39
CA ALA A 516 -15.56 -19.82 -8.56
C ALA A 516 -15.59 -21.16 -9.31
N ILE A 517 -15.66 -22.28 -8.59
CA ILE A 517 -15.88 -23.62 -9.17
C ILE A 517 -17.22 -23.66 -9.89
N SER A 518 -18.29 -23.19 -9.24
CA SER A 518 -19.64 -23.15 -9.83
C SER A 518 -19.67 -22.30 -11.10
N LEU A 519 -19.02 -21.14 -11.10
CA LEU A 519 -18.96 -20.21 -12.23
C LEU A 519 -17.87 -20.59 -13.27
N GLN A 520 -17.08 -21.64 -13.01
CA GLN A 520 -15.93 -22.06 -13.83
C GLN A 520 -14.98 -20.90 -14.17
N CYS A 521 -14.59 -20.12 -13.16
CA CYS A 521 -13.83 -18.89 -13.35
C CYS A 521 -12.68 -18.76 -12.36
N PRO A 522 -11.68 -17.90 -12.64
CA PRO A 522 -10.57 -17.72 -11.73
C PRO A 522 -10.97 -16.96 -10.46
N ILE A 523 -10.19 -17.22 -9.41
CA ILE A 523 -10.19 -16.46 -8.15
C ILE A 523 -8.95 -15.59 -8.11
N THR A 524 -9.08 -14.40 -7.54
CA THR A 524 -7.93 -13.59 -7.14
C THR A 524 -8.00 -13.19 -5.68
N SER A 525 -6.93 -13.50 -4.96
CA SER A 525 -6.72 -13.14 -3.56
C SER A 525 -5.21 -13.07 -3.28
N GLY A 526 -4.86 -12.44 -2.17
CA GLY A 526 -3.54 -12.50 -1.54
C GLY A 526 -3.52 -13.41 -0.30
N ASP A 527 -4.62 -14.09 0.02
CA ASP A 527 -4.65 -15.13 1.04
C ASP A 527 -4.10 -16.44 0.47
N SER A 528 -3.23 -17.08 1.24
CA SER A 528 -2.57 -18.32 0.84
C SER A 528 -3.43 -19.57 1.05
N ASP A 529 -4.53 -19.49 1.79
CA ASP A 529 -5.47 -20.62 1.94
C ASP A 529 -6.12 -21.02 0.60
N PHE A 530 -6.29 -20.06 -0.32
CA PHE A 530 -6.74 -20.33 -1.70
C PHE A 530 -5.78 -21.16 -2.55
N LEU A 531 -4.55 -21.40 -2.09
CA LEU A 531 -3.62 -22.33 -2.73
C LEU A 531 -3.89 -23.78 -2.31
N ILE A 532 -4.63 -23.98 -1.21
CA ILE A 532 -4.86 -25.27 -0.56
C ILE A 532 -6.26 -25.81 -0.85
N TYR A 533 -7.28 -24.95 -0.93
CA TYR A 533 -8.65 -25.40 -1.21
C TYR A 533 -8.72 -26.20 -2.52
N ARG A 534 -9.12 -27.48 -2.42
CA ARG A 534 -9.26 -28.42 -3.53
C ARG A 534 -10.53 -29.26 -3.33
N PRO A 535 -11.32 -29.52 -4.39
CA PRO A 535 -12.31 -30.59 -4.38
C PRO A 535 -11.66 -31.98 -4.35
N ILE A 536 -12.43 -33.02 -4.03
CA ILE A 536 -11.98 -34.44 -4.13
C ILE A 536 -11.73 -34.84 -5.59
N ASP A 537 -12.53 -34.31 -6.52
CA ASP A 537 -12.36 -34.52 -7.96
C ASP A 537 -11.42 -33.45 -8.52
N ASP A 538 -10.18 -33.84 -8.84
CA ASP A 538 -9.14 -32.99 -9.43
C ASP A 538 -9.59 -32.28 -10.73
N ASN A 539 -10.68 -32.72 -11.38
CA ASN A 539 -11.22 -32.08 -12.58
C ASN A 539 -12.04 -30.80 -12.32
N GLN A 540 -12.36 -30.49 -11.06
CA GLN A 540 -13.25 -29.36 -10.70
C GLN A 540 -12.51 -28.22 -9.97
N VAL A 541 -11.24 -27.98 -10.31
CA VAL A 541 -10.39 -26.99 -9.64
C VAL A 541 -10.51 -25.62 -10.31
N TYR A 542 -10.65 -24.56 -9.51
CA TYR A 542 -10.61 -23.18 -10.01
C TYR A 542 -9.17 -22.74 -10.33
N SER A 543 -9.02 -21.77 -11.23
CA SER A 543 -7.72 -21.13 -11.49
C SER A 543 -7.43 -20.07 -10.43
N PHE A 544 -6.26 -20.10 -9.80
CA PHE A 544 -5.86 -19.10 -8.81
C PHE A 544 -4.89 -18.07 -9.42
N ILE A 545 -5.30 -16.81 -9.41
CA ILE A 545 -4.51 -15.66 -9.88
C ILE A 545 -4.03 -14.89 -8.65
N PRO A 546 -2.71 -14.78 -8.42
CA PRO A 546 -2.16 -13.88 -7.44
C PRO A 546 -2.68 -12.45 -7.62
N LEU A 547 -3.28 -11.88 -6.57
CA LEU A 547 -3.82 -10.52 -6.69
C LEU A 547 -2.75 -9.47 -7.01
N SER A 548 -1.53 -9.66 -6.48
CA SER A 548 -0.36 -8.83 -6.80
C SER A 548 0.13 -8.94 -8.26
N SER A 549 -0.34 -9.93 -9.03
CA SER A 549 0.02 -10.08 -10.44
C SER A 549 -0.92 -9.35 -11.41
N ILE A 550 -2.06 -8.85 -10.93
CA ILE A 550 -2.98 -8.04 -11.73
C ILE A 550 -2.45 -6.61 -11.72
N LEU A 551 -1.84 -6.19 -12.82
CA LEU A 551 -1.28 -4.86 -12.99
C LEU A 551 -2.29 -3.90 -13.62
N LEU A 552 -2.11 -2.62 -13.35
CA LEU A 552 -2.88 -1.54 -13.96
C LEU A 552 -2.44 -1.27 -15.42
N ASP A 553 -2.29 -2.29 -16.25
CA ASP A 553 -1.89 -2.17 -17.66
C ASP A 553 -2.68 -3.14 -18.55
N CYS A 554 -3.52 -2.58 -19.43
CA CYS A 554 -4.29 -3.34 -20.40
C CYS A 554 -3.56 -3.39 -21.74
N LYS A 555 -3.35 -4.57 -22.28
CA LYS A 555 -2.69 -4.78 -23.57
C LYS A 555 -3.70 -5.10 -24.65
N GLN A 556 -3.50 -4.57 -25.86
CA GLN A 556 -4.35 -4.87 -27.01
C GLN A 556 -3.83 -6.11 -27.74
N ARG A 557 -4.71 -7.04 -28.09
CA ARG A 557 -4.38 -8.17 -28.96
C ARG A 557 -4.23 -7.70 -30.41
N SER A 558 -3.25 -8.27 -31.11
CA SER A 558 -3.04 -8.03 -32.55
C SER A 558 -4.19 -8.59 -33.40
N LEU A 559 -4.76 -9.73 -32.99
CA LEU A 559 -5.94 -10.34 -33.59
C LEU A 559 -7.05 -10.44 -32.54
N PRO A 560 -8.26 -9.89 -32.79
CA PRO A 560 -9.35 -9.97 -31.83
C PRO A 560 -9.85 -11.41 -31.67
N CYS A 561 -10.28 -11.76 -30.45
CA CYS A 561 -10.92 -13.05 -30.20
C CYS A 561 -12.26 -13.17 -30.96
N SER A 562 -12.80 -14.39 -31.08
CA SER A 562 -14.07 -14.64 -31.77
C SER A 562 -15.21 -13.74 -31.29
N VAL A 563 -15.31 -13.52 -29.97
CA VAL A 563 -16.33 -12.66 -29.36
C VAL A 563 -16.13 -11.18 -29.73
N CYS A 564 -14.93 -10.63 -29.55
CA CYS A 564 -14.64 -9.24 -29.90
C CYS A 564 -14.75 -8.97 -31.41
N LYS A 565 -14.45 -9.97 -32.23
CA LYS A 565 -14.56 -9.92 -33.69
C LYS A 565 -16.03 -9.81 -34.14
N LEU A 566 -16.95 -10.52 -33.49
CA LEU A 566 -18.39 -10.42 -33.76
C LEU A 566 -18.95 -9.04 -33.38
N ASP A 567 -18.44 -8.45 -32.29
CA ASP A 567 -18.86 -7.13 -31.80
C ASP A 567 -18.15 -5.95 -32.50
N GLY A 568 -17.20 -6.20 -33.40
CA GLY A 568 -16.43 -5.14 -34.07
C GLY A 568 -15.56 -4.28 -33.14
N SER A 569 -15.25 -4.77 -31.94
CA SER A 569 -14.57 -4.01 -30.88
C SER A 569 -13.10 -4.39 -30.71
N PRO A 570 -12.22 -3.46 -30.29
CA PRO A 570 -10.83 -3.77 -29.98
C PRO A 570 -10.74 -4.75 -28.79
N CYS A 571 -9.84 -5.73 -28.91
CA CYS A 571 -9.71 -6.81 -27.93
C CYS A 571 -8.56 -6.50 -26.97
N PHE A 572 -8.89 -6.14 -25.73
CA PHE A 572 -7.93 -5.84 -24.65
C PHE A 572 -7.90 -6.95 -23.60
N PHE A 573 -6.74 -7.20 -23.00
CA PHE A 573 -6.55 -8.17 -21.92
C PHE A 573 -5.61 -7.62 -20.83
N ILE A 574 -5.74 -8.17 -19.62
CA ILE A 574 -4.78 -7.91 -18.53
C ILE A 574 -3.82 -9.09 -18.45
N SER A 575 -2.52 -8.80 -18.57
CA SER A 575 -1.47 -9.80 -18.43
C SER A 575 -1.21 -10.05 -16.94
N CYS A 576 -1.39 -11.29 -16.48
CA CYS A 576 -1.13 -11.68 -15.10
C CYS A 576 -0.47 -13.06 -14.99
N LYS A 577 -0.27 -13.54 -13.76
CA LYS A 577 0.24 -14.89 -13.47
C LYS A 577 -0.91 -15.75 -12.95
N VAL A 578 -0.89 -17.04 -13.24
CA VAL A 578 -1.83 -18.03 -12.68
C VAL A 578 -1.04 -19.19 -12.08
N LEU A 579 -1.54 -19.80 -11.01
CA LEU A 579 -0.95 -21.00 -10.45
C LEU A 579 -0.97 -22.13 -11.49
N ASN A 580 0.19 -22.71 -11.76
CA ASN A 580 0.38 -23.71 -12.79
C ASN A 580 -0.02 -25.11 -12.28
N ASN A 581 -0.95 -25.77 -12.98
CA ASN A 581 -1.39 -27.13 -12.65
C ASN A 581 -0.34 -28.22 -12.92
N SER A 582 0.78 -27.88 -13.55
CA SER A 582 1.93 -28.76 -13.77
C SER A 582 3.18 -28.38 -12.94
N GLY A 583 3.07 -27.33 -12.11
CA GLY A 583 4.18 -26.83 -11.32
C GLY A 583 4.58 -27.75 -10.15
N PRO A 584 5.78 -27.59 -9.58
CA PRO A 584 6.28 -28.39 -8.46
C PRO A 584 5.31 -28.47 -7.27
N PHE A 585 4.62 -27.37 -6.94
CA PHE A 585 3.65 -27.33 -5.86
C PHE A 585 2.42 -28.23 -6.10
N TYR A 586 2.04 -28.44 -7.37
CA TYR A 586 0.88 -29.26 -7.75
C TYR A 586 1.11 -30.77 -7.55
N LYS A 587 2.34 -31.19 -7.21
CA LYS A 587 2.67 -32.59 -6.88
C LYS A 587 1.94 -33.09 -5.64
N LEU A 588 1.62 -32.20 -4.70
CA LEU A 588 0.77 -32.54 -3.55
C LEU A 588 -0.70 -32.44 -3.94
N LYS A 589 -1.40 -33.58 -3.85
CA LYS A 589 -2.85 -33.69 -4.11
C LYS A 589 -3.64 -33.82 -2.82
N TYR A 590 -4.96 -33.66 -2.91
CA TYR A 590 -5.84 -33.99 -1.80
C TYR A 590 -5.73 -35.49 -1.47
N PRO A 591 -5.69 -35.91 -0.19
CA PRO A 591 -5.76 -35.10 1.04
C PRO A 591 -4.38 -34.67 1.64
N MET A 592 -3.26 -34.98 0.97
CA MET A 592 -1.92 -34.61 1.45
C MET A 592 -1.67 -33.09 1.50
N LEU A 593 -2.33 -32.33 0.61
CA LEU A 593 -2.17 -30.88 0.54
C LEU A 593 -2.74 -30.13 1.78
N PRO A 594 -3.95 -30.42 2.27
CA PRO A 594 -4.40 -29.94 3.59
C PRO A 594 -3.54 -30.40 4.76
N LEU A 595 -3.05 -31.65 4.76
CA LEU A 595 -2.13 -32.11 5.80
C LEU A 595 -0.83 -31.28 5.81
N PHE A 596 -0.28 -30.98 4.63
CA PHE A 596 0.87 -30.08 4.49
C PHE A 596 0.61 -28.69 5.10
N ALA A 597 -0.54 -28.08 4.81
CA ALA A 597 -0.93 -26.79 5.36
C ALA A 597 -0.91 -26.78 6.91
N ILE A 598 -1.46 -27.83 7.53
CA ILE A 598 -1.54 -28.01 8.98
C ILE A 598 -0.15 -28.18 9.60
N LEU A 599 0.74 -28.93 8.97
CA LEU A 599 2.10 -29.15 9.49
C LEU A 599 3.01 -27.92 9.36
N VAL A 600 2.83 -27.13 8.30
CA VAL A 600 3.51 -25.82 8.17
C VAL A 600 3.05 -24.88 9.28
N GLY A 601 1.75 -24.94 9.60
CA GLY A 601 1.09 -24.14 10.61
C GLY A 601 0.16 -23.11 9.96
N ASN A 602 -1.12 -23.17 10.32
CA ASN A 602 -2.15 -22.24 9.87
C ASN A 602 -2.74 -21.47 11.08
N ASP A 603 -3.74 -20.63 10.83
CA ASP A 603 -4.36 -19.77 11.87
C ASP A 603 -5.03 -20.57 13.01
N ILE A 604 -5.23 -21.88 12.84
CA ILE A 604 -5.95 -22.78 13.78
C ILE A 604 -4.96 -23.73 14.49
N THR A 605 -3.90 -24.17 13.80
CA THR A 605 -2.94 -25.17 14.29
C THR A 605 -1.53 -24.59 14.26
N SER A 606 -0.95 -24.30 15.43
CA SER A 606 0.38 -23.69 15.51
C SER A 606 1.42 -24.56 16.24
N ASN A 607 1.02 -25.68 16.84
CA ASN A 607 1.83 -26.44 17.80
C ASN A 607 1.87 -27.96 17.54
N ILE A 608 1.87 -28.40 16.28
CA ILE A 608 2.07 -29.82 15.96
C ILE A 608 3.57 -30.14 16.00
N ARG A 609 3.95 -31.15 16.78
CA ARG A 609 5.32 -31.68 16.86
C ARG A 609 5.66 -32.35 15.54
N LEU A 610 6.84 -32.03 15.02
CA LEU A 610 7.35 -32.57 13.78
C LEU A 610 8.38 -33.67 14.08
N PRO A 611 8.45 -34.76 13.30
CA PRO A 611 9.47 -35.79 13.48
C PRO A 611 10.89 -35.24 13.29
N ALA A 612 11.86 -35.76 14.07
CA ALA A 612 13.25 -35.29 14.08
C ALA A 612 13.94 -35.32 12.70
N ILE A 613 13.49 -36.19 11.79
CA ILE A 613 13.99 -36.22 10.40
C ILE A 613 13.78 -34.87 9.68
N ILE A 614 12.71 -34.13 10.00
CA ILE A 614 12.43 -32.83 9.39
C ILE A 614 13.47 -31.80 9.85
N ASP A 615 13.94 -31.85 11.10
CA ASP A 615 15.00 -30.94 11.57
C ASP A 615 16.29 -31.13 10.79
N SER A 616 16.65 -32.38 10.46
CA SER A 616 17.82 -32.66 9.61
C SER A 616 17.67 -32.08 8.19
N LEU A 617 16.46 -32.11 7.63
CA LEU A 617 16.14 -31.55 6.30
C LEU A 617 16.08 -30.01 6.29
N ILE A 618 15.89 -29.36 7.45
CA ILE A 618 15.94 -27.89 7.55
C ILE A 618 17.37 -27.37 7.37
N HIS A 619 18.38 -28.17 7.74
CA HIS A 619 19.79 -27.76 7.77
C HIS A 619 20.60 -28.19 6.53
N THR A 620 19.94 -28.69 5.48
CA THR A 620 20.59 -29.09 4.22
C THR A 620 21.35 -27.92 3.57
N SER A 621 22.54 -28.21 3.04
CA SER A 621 23.49 -27.22 2.47
C SER A 621 22.88 -26.34 1.36
N ASP A 622 21.99 -26.91 0.56
CA ASP A 622 21.50 -26.29 -0.68
C ASP A 622 20.56 -25.09 -0.43
N LEU A 623 20.16 -24.84 0.82
CA LEU A 623 19.18 -23.81 1.19
C LEU A 623 19.71 -22.78 2.20
N GLN A 624 21.01 -22.72 2.46
CA GLN A 624 21.61 -21.86 3.49
C GLN A 624 21.27 -20.35 3.32
N ASN A 625 21.08 -19.89 2.08
CA ASN A 625 20.72 -18.50 1.75
C ASN A 625 19.22 -18.14 1.87
N THR A 626 18.36 -19.09 2.27
CA THR A 626 16.91 -18.87 2.41
C THR A 626 16.51 -18.65 3.87
N SER A 627 15.34 -18.06 4.14
CA SER A 627 14.90 -17.86 5.53
C SER A 627 14.59 -19.19 6.24
N TYR A 628 14.72 -19.24 7.58
CA TYR A 628 14.36 -20.43 8.36
C TYR A 628 12.94 -20.94 8.05
N TYR A 629 11.97 -20.02 7.92
CA TYR A 629 10.59 -20.36 7.57
C TYR A 629 10.48 -21.04 6.19
N GLN A 630 11.21 -20.55 5.18
CA GLN A 630 11.22 -21.19 3.86
C GLN A 630 11.87 -22.58 3.90
N ARG A 631 12.99 -22.75 4.63
CA ARG A 631 13.62 -24.06 4.81
C ARG A 631 12.70 -25.06 5.48
N ARG A 632 11.99 -24.62 6.53
CA ARG A 632 10.99 -25.44 7.23
C ARG A 632 9.85 -25.86 6.30
N ILE A 633 9.29 -24.94 5.51
CA ILE A 633 8.22 -25.26 4.55
C ILE A 633 8.74 -26.27 3.51
N HIS A 634 9.94 -26.06 2.97
CA HIS A 634 10.54 -26.96 1.99
C HIS A 634 10.80 -28.37 2.55
N ALA A 635 11.31 -28.46 3.78
CA ALA A 635 11.55 -29.73 4.47
C ALA A 635 10.25 -30.52 4.69
N ILE A 636 9.19 -29.86 5.16
CA ILE A 636 7.87 -30.49 5.34
C ILE A 636 7.30 -30.94 3.99
N PHE A 637 7.40 -30.09 2.95
CA PHE A 637 6.93 -30.41 1.61
C PHE A 637 7.59 -31.69 1.06
N ASN A 638 8.93 -31.76 1.11
CA ASN A 638 9.68 -32.92 0.62
C ASN A 638 9.48 -34.16 1.49
N TRP A 639 9.25 -34.00 2.80
CA TRP A 639 8.95 -35.11 3.68
C TRP A 639 7.59 -35.73 3.35
N ILE A 640 6.54 -34.91 3.17
CA ILE A 640 5.19 -35.41 2.82
C ILE A 640 5.19 -36.09 1.44
N LEU A 641 5.95 -35.58 0.47
CA LEU A 641 6.05 -36.17 -0.87
C LEU A 641 6.57 -37.62 -0.90
N GLN A 642 7.19 -38.11 0.17
CA GLN A 642 7.68 -39.48 0.27
C GLN A 642 6.57 -40.51 0.53
N PHE A 643 5.37 -40.07 0.90
CA PHE A 643 4.27 -40.94 1.30
C PHE A 643 3.18 -41.03 0.24
N CYS A 644 2.63 -42.23 0.03
CA CYS A 644 1.52 -42.47 -0.89
C CYS A 644 0.14 -42.25 -0.25
N ASP A 645 0.04 -42.34 1.08
CA ASP A 645 -1.20 -42.18 1.85
C ASP A 645 -0.99 -41.37 3.12
N MET A 646 -2.08 -40.88 3.73
CA MET A 646 -2.01 -40.10 4.98
C MET A 646 -1.78 -40.92 6.24
N LYS A 647 -1.98 -42.24 6.22
CA LYS A 647 -1.91 -43.08 7.43
C LYS A 647 -0.49 -43.11 7.97
N GLN A 648 0.48 -43.28 7.07
CA GLN A 648 1.90 -43.34 7.42
C GLN A 648 2.41 -42.04 8.07
N PRO A 649 2.30 -40.85 7.46
CA PRO A 649 2.78 -39.61 8.07
C PRO A 649 2.02 -39.28 9.36
N LEU A 650 0.71 -39.55 9.44
CA LEU A 650 -0.08 -39.31 10.64
C LEU A 650 0.39 -40.21 11.80
N SER A 651 0.67 -41.49 11.54
CA SER A 651 1.19 -42.41 12.56
C SER A 651 2.53 -41.96 13.14
N LEU A 652 3.42 -41.42 12.30
CA LEU A 652 4.70 -40.88 12.71
C LEU A 652 4.53 -39.64 13.59
N ILE A 653 3.58 -38.75 13.26
CA ILE A 653 3.27 -37.56 14.07
C ILE A 653 2.67 -37.97 15.42
N LEU A 654 1.66 -38.83 15.43
CA LEU A 654 0.99 -39.28 16.65
C LEU A 654 1.93 -40.07 17.59
N SER A 655 2.98 -40.69 17.05
CA SER A 655 4.02 -41.35 17.86
C SER A 655 4.79 -40.39 18.78
N LEU A 656 4.80 -39.09 18.48
CA LEU A 656 5.48 -38.03 19.26
C LEU A 656 4.70 -37.56 20.49
N TYR A 657 3.49 -38.08 20.68
CA TYR A 657 2.55 -37.70 21.73
C TYR A 657 2.25 -38.90 22.64
N SER A 658 1.98 -38.61 23.92
CA SER A 658 1.60 -39.62 24.89
C SER A 658 0.23 -40.22 24.56
N GLN A 659 -0.07 -41.41 25.09
CA GLN A 659 -1.33 -42.10 24.79
C GLN A 659 -2.59 -41.27 25.11
N ASN A 660 -2.50 -40.35 26.09
CA ASN A 660 -3.59 -39.46 26.49
C ASN A 660 -3.76 -38.24 25.56
N GLU A 661 -2.71 -37.84 24.83
CA GLU A 661 -2.73 -36.66 23.94
C GLU A 661 -3.04 -37.04 22.48
N ARG A 662 -2.90 -38.32 22.12
CA ARG A 662 -3.05 -38.81 20.74
C ARG A 662 -4.42 -38.52 20.16
N ASP A 663 -5.47 -38.79 20.93
CA ASP A 663 -6.85 -38.63 20.47
C ASP A 663 -7.17 -37.15 20.17
N ASP A 664 -6.75 -36.24 21.05
CA ASP A 664 -6.95 -34.79 20.90
C ASP A 664 -6.18 -34.22 19.69
N ILE A 665 -4.93 -34.65 19.49
CA ILE A 665 -4.10 -34.22 18.36
C ILE A 665 -4.62 -34.80 17.04
N GLU A 666 -5.05 -36.06 17.03
CA GLU A 666 -5.66 -36.68 15.86
C GLU A 666 -6.95 -35.95 15.48
N GLU A 667 -7.81 -35.62 16.45
CA GLU A 667 -9.01 -34.82 16.22
C GLU A 667 -8.68 -33.40 15.72
N THR A 668 -7.65 -32.76 16.26
CA THR A 668 -7.18 -31.44 15.81
C THR A 668 -6.72 -31.48 14.34
N ILE A 669 -5.91 -32.46 13.96
CA ILE A 669 -5.45 -32.63 12.57
C ILE A 669 -6.64 -32.94 11.67
N ARG A 670 -7.52 -33.86 12.07
CA ARG A 670 -8.71 -34.23 11.31
C ARG A 670 -9.62 -33.03 11.07
N SER A 671 -9.86 -32.23 12.11
CA SER A 671 -10.64 -31.01 12.01
C SER A 671 -9.99 -29.99 11.05
N GLY A 672 -8.68 -29.79 11.15
CA GLY A 672 -7.96 -28.87 10.27
C GLY A 672 -7.98 -29.29 8.80
N ILE A 673 -7.97 -30.60 8.51
CA ILE A 673 -8.05 -31.11 7.12
C ILE A 673 -9.45 -30.83 6.56
N SER A 674 -10.49 -31.08 7.37
CA SER A 674 -11.89 -30.84 6.99
C SER A 674 -12.18 -29.36 6.71
N ASP A 675 -11.45 -28.42 7.31
CA ASP A 675 -11.63 -26.98 7.07
C ASP A 675 -11.18 -26.55 5.66
N TYR A 676 -10.33 -27.35 4.98
CA TYR A 676 -9.97 -27.14 3.57
C TYR A 676 -10.81 -27.96 2.59
N PHE A 677 -11.77 -28.75 3.08
CA PHE A 677 -12.59 -29.63 2.26
C PHE A 677 -13.74 -28.87 1.56
N LEU A 678 -13.85 -29.06 0.23
CA LEU A 678 -14.92 -28.49 -0.58
C LEU A 678 -15.99 -29.56 -0.91
N ASN A 679 -17.05 -29.64 -0.11
CA ASN A 679 -18.28 -30.36 -0.49
C ASN A 679 -19.12 -29.45 -1.42
N ILE A 680 -19.33 -29.83 -2.68
CA ILE A 680 -19.77 -28.87 -3.72
C ILE A 680 -21.28 -28.66 -3.73
N SER A 681 -21.70 -27.41 -3.52
CA SER A 681 -22.75 -26.69 -4.28
C SER A 681 -22.58 -25.18 -4.03
N GLY A 682 -22.00 -24.47 -5.00
CA GLY A 682 -21.86 -23.00 -5.00
C GLY A 682 -23.07 -22.26 -5.58
N GLU A 683 -24.10 -23.01 -5.97
CA GLU A 683 -25.26 -22.54 -6.73
C GLU A 683 -26.09 -21.51 -5.97
N ASN A 684 -26.15 -21.62 -4.63
CA ASN A 684 -26.90 -20.69 -3.78
C ASN A 684 -26.35 -19.25 -3.84
N LEU A 685 -25.02 -19.09 -3.85
CA LEU A 685 -24.38 -17.78 -3.99
C LEU A 685 -24.52 -17.26 -5.43
N ALA A 686 -24.34 -18.13 -6.43
CA ALA A 686 -24.52 -17.78 -7.82
C ALA A 686 -25.96 -17.29 -8.10
N HIS A 687 -26.96 -17.99 -7.57
CA HIS A 687 -28.37 -17.59 -7.65
C HIS A 687 -28.64 -16.27 -6.94
N ALA A 688 -28.08 -16.07 -5.74
CA ALA A 688 -28.20 -14.79 -5.02
C ALA A 688 -27.57 -13.61 -5.78
N LEU A 689 -26.56 -13.87 -6.61
CA LEU A 689 -25.93 -12.90 -7.51
C LEU A 689 -26.64 -12.75 -8.86
N GLY A 690 -27.74 -13.48 -9.08
CA GLY A 690 -28.56 -13.42 -10.29
C GLY A 690 -28.06 -14.27 -11.47
N PHE A 691 -27.16 -15.23 -11.23
CA PHE A 691 -26.76 -16.21 -12.25
C PHE A 691 -27.80 -17.35 -12.34
N SER A 692 -28.19 -17.76 -13.56
CA SER A 692 -29.16 -18.83 -13.80
C SER A 692 -28.48 -20.13 -14.28
N ASN A 693 -29.08 -21.29 -13.96
CA ASN A 693 -28.56 -22.62 -14.32
C ASN A 693 -28.39 -22.87 -15.84
N LYS A 694 -28.91 -21.99 -16.70
CA LYS A 694 -28.80 -22.11 -18.17
C LYS A 694 -27.56 -21.42 -18.76
N HIS A 695 -26.86 -20.56 -18.02
CA HIS A 695 -25.69 -19.85 -18.54
C HIS A 695 -24.37 -20.64 -18.47
N TYR A 696 -24.36 -21.79 -17.80
CA TYR A 696 -23.14 -22.57 -17.55
C TYR A 696 -22.53 -23.24 -18.79
N VAL A 697 -23.22 -23.27 -19.94
CA VAL A 697 -22.80 -24.06 -21.12
C VAL A 697 -22.19 -23.21 -22.24
N SER A 698 -22.25 -21.88 -22.21
CA SER A 698 -21.93 -21.05 -23.39
C SER A 698 -20.67 -20.17 -23.32
N LEU A 699 -19.74 -20.42 -22.38
CA LEU A 699 -18.46 -19.70 -22.32
C LEU A 699 -17.28 -20.68 -22.41
N SER A 700 -17.26 -21.48 -23.47
CA SER A 700 -16.06 -22.23 -23.86
C SER A 700 -14.99 -21.28 -24.39
N VAL A 701 -13.87 -21.21 -23.67
CA VAL A 701 -12.64 -20.57 -24.13
C VAL A 701 -12.13 -21.32 -25.37
N PRO A 702 -11.81 -20.65 -26.49
CA PRO A 702 -11.11 -21.29 -27.60
C PRO A 702 -9.69 -21.66 -27.15
N SER A 703 -9.38 -22.95 -27.17
CA SER A 703 -8.03 -23.48 -26.91
C SER A 703 -7.03 -22.92 -27.93
N SER A 704 -6.04 -22.16 -27.46
CA SER A 704 -4.86 -21.79 -28.26
C SER A 704 -3.64 -22.60 -27.81
N SER A 705 -3.47 -23.76 -28.42
CA SER A 705 -2.23 -24.26 -29.05
C SER A 705 -2.32 -25.77 -29.23
N LYS A 706 -2.16 -26.20 -30.48
CA LYS A 706 -2.05 -27.60 -30.89
C LYS A 706 -0.81 -28.20 -30.22
N LEU A 707 -0.99 -29.19 -29.36
CA LEU A 707 0.01 -30.26 -29.23
C LEU A 707 -0.49 -31.44 -30.08
N GLU A 708 0.41 -31.93 -30.92
CA GLU A 708 0.17 -32.97 -31.92
C GLU A 708 -0.28 -34.27 -31.27
N ASN A 709 -1.39 -34.81 -31.78
CA ASN A 709 -1.78 -36.19 -31.59
C ASN A 709 -0.67 -37.12 -32.11
N SER A 710 0.04 -37.77 -31.20
CA SER A 710 0.75 -39.01 -31.52
C SER A 710 0.33 -40.10 -30.53
N ASN A 711 -0.46 -41.02 -31.07
CA ASN A 711 -0.63 -42.43 -30.67
C ASN A 711 -0.40 -42.78 -29.19
N ILE A 712 -1.46 -42.72 -28.39
CA ILE A 712 -1.66 -43.72 -27.34
C ILE A 712 -3.02 -44.35 -27.58
N GLN A 713 -2.97 -45.61 -28.00
CA GLN A 713 -4.11 -46.47 -28.24
C GLN A 713 -5.05 -46.48 -27.03
N ASN A 714 -6.35 -46.56 -27.32
CA ASN A 714 -7.39 -46.96 -26.39
C ASN A 714 -6.98 -48.26 -25.68
N SER A 715 -6.38 -48.16 -24.50
CA SER A 715 -6.42 -49.20 -23.49
C SER A 715 -7.52 -48.85 -22.52
N THR A 716 -8.70 -49.43 -22.74
CA THR A 716 -9.69 -49.71 -21.71
C THR A 716 -9.03 -50.59 -20.64
N THR A 717 -8.20 -50.02 -19.78
CA THR A 717 -7.85 -50.61 -18.49
C THR A 717 -8.86 -50.11 -17.48
N SER A 718 -9.77 -51.00 -17.12
CA SER A 718 -10.56 -50.91 -15.90
C SER A 718 -9.65 -50.55 -14.71
N TRP A 719 -9.64 -49.28 -14.32
CA TRP A 719 -9.22 -48.85 -12.98
C TRP A 719 -10.40 -48.96 -12.00
N GLY A 720 -11.15 -50.05 -12.13
CA GLY A 720 -12.01 -50.57 -11.07
C GLY A 720 -11.24 -51.68 -10.36
N SER A 721 -11.26 -51.64 -9.02
CA SER A 721 -10.78 -52.66 -8.06
C SER A 721 -9.47 -52.46 -7.28
N CYS A 722 -8.97 -51.23 -7.10
CA CYS A 722 -7.91 -50.95 -6.10
C CYS A 722 -8.09 -49.66 -5.27
N PHE A 723 -9.31 -49.16 -5.13
CA PHE A 723 -9.64 -48.25 -4.03
C PHE A 723 -10.56 -48.99 -3.06
N GLU A 724 -9.95 -49.69 -2.10
CA GLU A 724 -10.61 -49.80 -0.80
C GLU A 724 -10.85 -48.37 -0.32
N ASP A 725 -12.08 -48.12 0.13
CA ASP A 725 -12.53 -46.86 0.70
C ASP A 725 -11.44 -46.21 1.57
N PRO A 726 -10.88 -45.04 1.20
CA PRO A 726 -9.80 -44.40 1.97
C PRO A 726 -10.26 -44.01 3.40
N PHE A 727 -11.54 -44.25 3.73
CA PHE A 727 -12.23 -43.87 4.96
C PHE A 727 -12.48 -44.97 5.99
N LYS A 728 -11.79 -46.14 5.95
CA LYS A 728 -11.70 -47.01 7.15
C LYS A 728 -10.77 -46.42 8.21
N PHE A 729 -11.17 -45.29 8.79
CA PHE A 729 -10.80 -44.89 10.15
C PHE A 729 -11.81 -45.54 11.11
N SER A 730 -11.41 -45.90 12.33
CA SER A 730 -12.25 -46.64 13.28
C SER A 730 -13.54 -45.91 13.72
N LYS A 731 -13.72 -44.65 13.32
CA LYS A 731 -14.97 -43.88 13.40
C LYS A 731 -15.16 -43.07 12.10
N PRO A 732 -16.41 -42.90 11.61
CA PRO A 732 -16.69 -42.11 10.41
C PRO A 732 -16.22 -40.67 10.58
N ILE A 733 -15.74 -40.07 9.48
CA ILE A 733 -15.47 -38.62 9.41
C ILE A 733 -16.81 -37.93 9.63
N PHE A 734 -17.01 -37.43 10.84
CA PHE A 734 -18.13 -36.57 11.15
C PHE A 734 -18.10 -35.39 10.18
N GLU A 735 -19.18 -35.21 9.41
CA GLU A 735 -19.60 -33.85 9.05
C GLU A 735 -19.54 -33.07 10.36
N ARG A 736 -18.60 -32.12 10.49
CA ARG A 736 -18.68 -31.09 11.51
C ARG A 736 -20.12 -30.62 11.41
N ASN A 737 -20.92 -30.84 12.46
CA ASN A 737 -22.33 -30.50 12.50
C ASN A 737 -22.49 -29.18 11.74
N ASN A 738 -23.03 -29.23 10.51
CA ASN A 738 -23.43 -28.02 9.80
C ASN A 738 -24.17 -27.20 10.84
N ASP A 739 -23.74 -25.95 11.03
CA ASP A 739 -24.40 -24.95 11.87
C ASP A 739 -25.92 -25.21 11.80
N LYS A 740 -26.50 -25.90 12.80
CA LYS A 740 -27.86 -26.47 12.61
C LYS A 740 -28.91 -25.38 12.38
N VAL A 741 -28.55 -24.12 12.68
CA VAL A 741 -29.38 -22.95 12.49
C VAL A 741 -28.52 -21.80 11.95
N SER A 742 -28.77 -21.42 10.69
CA SER A 742 -28.21 -20.20 10.06
C SER A 742 -28.60 -18.95 10.87
N ILE A 743 -27.74 -17.92 10.89
CA ILE A 743 -28.05 -16.58 11.41
C ILE A 743 -29.35 -16.07 10.77
N PHE A 744 -29.52 -16.31 9.46
CA PHE A 744 -30.68 -15.85 8.69
C PHE A 744 -31.97 -16.61 8.98
N HIS A 745 -31.93 -17.66 9.81
CA HIS A 745 -33.12 -18.43 10.15
C HIS A 745 -34.20 -17.52 10.78
N HIS A 746 -35.39 -17.51 10.17
CA HIS A 746 -36.53 -16.63 10.48
C HIS A 746 -36.28 -15.12 10.35
N TRP A 747 -35.14 -14.67 9.81
CA TRP A 747 -34.96 -13.25 9.55
C TRP A 747 -35.87 -12.77 8.41
N PRO A 748 -36.42 -11.55 8.50
CA PRO A 748 -37.16 -10.94 7.40
C PRO A 748 -36.29 -10.88 6.13
N LYS A 749 -36.88 -11.11 4.95
CA LYS A 749 -36.13 -11.19 3.68
C LYS A 749 -35.34 -9.90 3.40
N GLU A 750 -35.92 -8.75 3.72
CA GLU A 750 -35.25 -7.46 3.54
C GLU A 750 -34.04 -7.31 4.48
N LEU A 751 -34.07 -7.88 5.69
CA LEU A 751 -32.92 -7.87 6.60
C LEU A 751 -31.76 -8.69 6.04
N ILE A 752 -32.07 -9.88 5.49
CA ILE A 752 -31.08 -10.75 4.83
C ILE A 752 -30.49 -10.04 3.61
N LYS A 753 -31.32 -9.35 2.81
CA LYS A 753 -30.88 -8.58 1.65
C LYS A 753 -29.92 -7.44 2.06
N ARG A 754 -30.27 -6.66 3.09
CA ARG A 754 -29.42 -5.57 3.60
C ARG A 754 -28.11 -6.06 4.24
N PHE A 755 -28.13 -7.24 4.85
CA PHE A 755 -26.90 -7.91 5.28
C PHE A 755 -26.02 -8.30 4.08
N LYS A 756 -26.60 -8.99 3.08
CA LYS A 756 -25.88 -9.42 1.87
C LYS A 756 -25.36 -8.24 1.04
N SER A 757 -26.04 -7.08 1.06
CA SER A 757 -25.62 -5.84 0.38
C SER A 757 -24.67 -4.95 1.20
N LEU A 758 -24.29 -5.40 2.41
CA LEU A 758 -23.44 -4.67 3.37
C LEU A 758 -23.94 -3.30 3.79
N GLU A 759 -25.26 -3.12 3.81
CA GLU A 759 -25.89 -2.05 4.57
C GLU A 759 -25.89 -2.38 6.08
N LEU A 760 -25.92 -3.68 6.42
CA LEU A 760 -25.65 -4.17 7.76
C LEU A 760 -24.24 -4.73 7.84
N ILE A 761 -23.42 -4.20 8.75
CA ILE A 761 -22.00 -4.55 8.85
C ILE A 761 -21.85 -5.76 9.79
N PRO A 762 -21.30 -6.89 9.32
CA PRO A 762 -21.21 -8.12 10.11
C PRO A 762 -20.46 -7.97 11.43
N SER A 763 -19.43 -7.13 11.49
CA SER A 763 -18.65 -6.91 12.72
C SER A 763 -19.46 -6.33 13.89
N PHE A 764 -20.59 -5.65 13.63
CA PHE A 764 -21.51 -5.23 14.70
C PHE A 764 -22.39 -6.37 15.21
N LEU A 765 -22.59 -7.41 14.40
CA LEU A 765 -23.41 -8.57 14.72
C LEU A 765 -22.61 -9.68 15.43
N ASP A 766 -21.29 -9.71 15.26
CA ASP A 766 -20.40 -10.66 15.93
C ASP A 766 -20.61 -10.70 17.46
N TYR A 767 -20.93 -9.56 18.08
CA TYR A 767 -21.22 -9.46 19.52
C TYR A 767 -22.31 -10.43 19.97
N MET A 768 -23.28 -10.69 19.09
CA MET A 768 -24.44 -11.52 19.37
C MET A 768 -24.27 -12.96 18.89
N TYR A 769 -23.52 -13.18 17.80
CA TYR A 769 -23.47 -14.46 17.08
C TYR A 769 -22.11 -15.19 17.11
N VAL A 770 -21.16 -14.75 17.95
CA VAL A 770 -19.83 -15.36 18.10
C VAL A 770 -19.55 -15.60 19.60
N ARG A 771 -19.24 -16.85 19.96
CA ARG A 771 -18.87 -17.22 21.33
C ARG A 771 -17.57 -16.55 21.77
N ASN A 772 -17.36 -16.48 23.09
CA ASN A 772 -16.16 -15.97 23.74
C ASN A 772 -15.88 -14.46 23.58
N GLY A 773 -16.62 -13.76 22.70
CA GLY A 773 -16.60 -12.31 22.54
C GLY A 773 -15.89 -11.81 21.30
N VAL A 774 -15.88 -10.48 21.16
CA VAL A 774 -15.33 -9.77 19.99
C VAL A 774 -14.08 -8.99 20.36
N VAL A 775 -13.10 -9.00 19.46
CA VAL A 775 -11.91 -8.14 19.53
C VAL A 775 -12.06 -7.04 18.48
N PRO A 776 -12.41 -5.81 18.86
CA PRO A 776 -12.48 -4.70 17.92
C PRO A 776 -11.14 -4.51 17.24
N ARG A 777 -11.16 -4.21 15.95
CA ARG A 777 -9.96 -3.95 15.16
C ARG A 777 -9.19 -2.73 15.69
N GLN A 778 -7.90 -2.91 15.97
CA GLN A 778 -7.00 -1.81 16.28
C GLN A 778 -6.90 -0.83 15.10
N VAL A 779 -7.01 0.46 15.41
CA VAL A 779 -6.73 1.55 14.46
C VAL A 779 -5.64 2.44 15.04
N VAL A 780 -5.25 3.47 14.29
CA VAL A 780 -4.36 4.52 14.80
C VAL A 780 -5.11 5.31 15.88
N GLU A 781 -4.77 5.07 17.13
CA GLU A 781 -5.37 5.74 18.28
C GLU A 781 -4.32 6.21 19.29
N ASP A 782 -4.69 7.18 20.12
CA ASP A 782 -3.88 7.57 21.25
C ASP A 782 -3.80 6.44 22.30
N ILE A 783 -2.63 5.80 22.35
CA ILE A 783 -2.31 4.73 23.29
C ILE A 783 -2.24 5.25 24.74
N LYS A 784 -1.94 6.53 24.95
CA LYS A 784 -1.87 7.12 26.30
C LYS A 784 -3.26 7.33 26.89
N SER A 785 -4.29 7.41 26.03
CA SER A 785 -5.66 7.55 26.49
C SER A 785 -6.09 6.30 27.26
N PRO A 786 -6.68 6.45 28.47
CA PRO A 786 -7.10 5.31 29.29
C PRO A 786 -8.21 4.50 28.63
N ASN A 787 -8.99 5.13 27.76
CA ASN A 787 -10.09 4.51 27.02
C ASN A 787 -9.69 4.30 25.56
N SER A 788 -10.05 3.15 25.00
CA SER A 788 -9.92 2.92 23.55
C SER A 788 -10.92 3.78 22.78
N ILE A 789 -10.64 4.05 21.49
CA ILE A 789 -11.59 4.71 20.57
C ILE A 789 -12.98 4.06 20.54
N ASN A 790 -13.08 2.77 20.88
CA ASN A 790 -14.34 2.02 20.86
C ASN A 790 -15.28 2.40 22.03
N GLU A 791 -14.78 3.14 23.03
CA GLU A 791 -15.60 3.61 24.16
C GLU A 791 -16.67 4.61 23.71
N CYS A 792 -16.34 5.49 22.74
CA CYS A 792 -17.29 6.47 22.21
C CYS A 792 -18.56 5.80 21.62
N MET A 793 -18.44 4.53 21.24
CA MET A 793 -19.52 3.73 20.67
C MET A 793 -20.33 2.93 21.70
N SER A 794 -20.01 2.98 22.99
CA SER A 794 -20.62 2.15 24.03
C SER A 794 -22.15 2.23 24.04
N LYS A 795 -22.72 3.44 24.06
CA LYS A 795 -24.18 3.66 24.04
C LYS A 795 -24.82 3.14 22.74
N MET A 796 -24.22 3.50 21.59
CA MET A 796 -24.70 3.06 20.26
C MET A 796 -24.71 1.53 20.15
N ARG A 797 -23.64 0.89 20.60
CA ARG A 797 -23.46 -0.56 20.59
C ARG A 797 -24.48 -1.27 21.47
N SER A 798 -24.76 -0.73 22.66
CA SER A 798 -25.83 -1.25 23.53
C SER A 798 -27.20 -1.21 22.85
N ILE A 799 -27.49 -0.17 22.08
CA ILE A 799 -28.75 -0.04 21.34
C ILE A 799 -28.81 -1.05 20.19
N LEU A 800 -27.75 -1.14 19.38
CA LEU A 800 -27.64 -2.09 18.28
C LEU A 800 -27.82 -3.54 18.76
N ASN A 801 -27.05 -3.94 19.78
CA ASN A 801 -27.14 -5.28 20.37
C ASN A 801 -28.52 -5.52 20.98
N GLY A 802 -29.11 -4.50 21.60
CA GLY A 802 -30.46 -4.57 22.17
C GLY A 802 -31.53 -4.77 21.11
N LEU A 803 -31.45 -4.10 19.97
CA LEU A 803 -32.37 -4.27 18.84
C LEU A 803 -32.31 -5.67 18.25
N ILE A 804 -31.10 -6.20 18.04
CA ILE A 804 -30.90 -7.58 17.58
C ILE A 804 -31.42 -8.59 18.60
N TYR A 805 -31.12 -8.40 19.89
CA TYR A 805 -31.67 -9.26 20.93
C TYR A 805 -33.22 -9.20 20.98
N GLY A 806 -33.80 -8.01 20.84
CA GLY A 806 -35.24 -7.84 20.79
C GLY A 806 -35.89 -8.53 19.58
N LEU A 807 -35.24 -8.46 18.41
CA LEU A 807 -35.64 -9.19 17.21
C LEU A 807 -35.62 -10.70 17.44
N GLU A 808 -34.52 -11.26 17.89
CA GLU A 808 -34.39 -12.71 18.10
C GLU A 808 -35.37 -13.24 19.15
N LYS A 809 -35.60 -12.45 20.21
CA LYS A 809 -36.61 -12.76 21.22
C LYS A 809 -38.02 -12.72 20.64
N HIS A 810 -38.30 -11.84 19.67
CA HIS A 810 -39.60 -11.77 19.01
C HIS A 810 -39.82 -12.93 18.04
N LEU A 811 -38.78 -13.34 17.30
CA LEU A 811 -38.80 -14.47 16.38
C LEU A 811 -38.76 -15.84 17.09
N GLY A 812 -38.47 -15.86 18.40
CA GLY A 812 -38.35 -17.09 19.17
C GLY A 812 -37.05 -17.85 18.91
N THR A 813 -36.02 -17.17 18.38
CA THR A 813 -34.78 -17.77 17.89
C THR A 813 -33.55 -17.39 18.74
N ASN A 814 -33.75 -17.30 20.06
CA ASN A 814 -32.71 -16.91 21.03
C ASN A 814 -31.52 -17.89 21.07
N GLU A 815 -31.73 -19.15 20.67
CA GLU A 815 -30.68 -20.17 20.56
C GLU A 815 -29.58 -19.81 19.56
N LYS A 816 -29.83 -18.85 18.65
CA LYS A 816 -28.80 -18.30 17.74
C LYS A 816 -27.81 -17.37 18.45
N LEU A 817 -28.20 -16.75 19.57
CA LEU A 817 -27.44 -15.72 20.30
C LEU A 817 -26.28 -16.30 21.14
N CYS A 818 -25.41 -17.05 20.49
CA CYS A 818 -24.32 -17.76 21.17
C CYS A 818 -23.20 -16.87 21.72
N GLY A 819 -23.13 -15.59 21.33
CA GLY A 819 -22.21 -14.61 21.92
C GLY A 819 -22.71 -14.00 23.24
N MET A 820 -23.97 -14.27 23.60
CA MET A 820 -24.60 -13.74 24.80
C MET A 820 -24.58 -14.77 25.94
N GLU A 821 -24.03 -14.38 27.08
CA GLU A 821 -23.94 -15.18 28.30
C GLU A 821 -24.50 -14.37 29.47
N ASN A 822 -25.51 -14.91 30.17
CA ASN A 822 -26.15 -14.25 31.31
C ASN A 822 -26.62 -12.80 31.04
N GLY A 823 -27.13 -12.55 29.83
CA GLY A 823 -27.59 -11.21 29.41
C GLY A 823 -26.45 -10.21 29.14
N CYS A 824 -25.22 -10.68 28.99
CA CYS A 824 -24.06 -9.87 28.64
C CYS A 824 -23.39 -10.40 27.38
N VAL A 825 -22.72 -9.51 26.64
CA VAL A 825 -21.79 -9.88 25.56
C VAL A 825 -20.36 -9.51 25.97
N THR A 826 -19.39 -10.25 25.45
CA THR A 826 -17.97 -10.03 25.76
C THR A 826 -17.29 -9.18 24.69
N GLU A 827 -16.52 -8.19 25.11
CA GLU A 827 -15.64 -7.39 24.25
C GLU A 827 -14.23 -7.30 24.85
N TYR A 828 -13.19 -7.44 24.03
CA TYR A 828 -11.80 -7.26 24.47
C TYR A 828 -11.31 -5.86 24.10
N ARG A 829 -11.15 -4.99 25.10
CA ARG A 829 -10.73 -3.59 24.91
C ARG A 829 -9.29 -3.40 25.31
N ARG A 830 -8.59 -2.48 24.64
CA ARG A 830 -7.32 -1.96 25.14
C ARG A 830 -7.55 -1.20 26.44
N SER A 831 -6.82 -1.54 27.49
CA SER A 831 -6.79 -0.82 28.76
C SER A 831 -5.71 0.28 28.78
N SER A 832 -5.67 1.06 29.85
CA SER A 832 -4.71 2.14 30.06
C SER A 832 -3.25 1.69 30.08
N ASN A 833 -2.96 0.44 30.42
CA ASN A 833 -1.60 -0.12 30.40
C ASN A 833 -1.22 -0.77 29.04
N GLY A 834 -2.10 -0.70 28.04
CA GLY A 834 -1.88 -1.26 26.71
C GLY A 834 -2.21 -2.75 26.58
N GLN A 835 -2.70 -3.40 27.64
CA GLN A 835 -3.17 -4.80 27.58
C GLN A 835 -4.61 -4.87 27.10
N LEU A 836 -4.98 -5.98 26.46
CA LEU A 836 -6.38 -6.26 26.12
C LEU A 836 -7.10 -6.83 27.36
N THR A 837 -8.10 -6.12 27.86
CA THR A 837 -8.94 -6.51 28.98
C THR A 837 -10.31 -6.96 28.49
N LYS A 838 -10.81 -8.06 29.07
CA LYS A 838 -12.17 -8.55 28.86
C LYS A 838 -13.17 -7.63 29.54
N THR A 839 -14.13 -7.09 28.79
CA THR A 839 -15.20 -6.22 29.26
C THR A 839 -16.55 -6.89 28.97
N LEU A 840 -17.39 -7.02 30.01
CA LEU A 840 -18.76 -7.51 29.87
C LEU A 840 -19.70 -6.33 29.63
N ILE A 841 -20.48 -6.40 28.56
CA ILE A 841 -21.45 -5.37 28.19
C ILE A 841 -22.83 -5.94 28.42
N SER A 842 -23.59 -5.36 29.36
CA SER A 842 -24.98 -5.74 29.59
C SER A 842 -25.84 -5.37 28.40
N VAL A 843 -26.65 -6.31 27.92
CA VAL A 843 -27.56 -6.11 26.79
C VAL A 843 -28.99 -6.39 27.24
N LYS A 844 -29.87 -5.44 26.98
CA LYS A 844 -31.32 -5.59 27.23
C LYS A 844 -32.05 -5.64 25.88
N PRO A 845 -33.09 -6.48 25.73
CA PRO A 845 -33.82 -6.57 24.47
C PRO A 845 -34.58 -5.25 24.25
N LEU A 846 -34.42 -4.66 23.07
CA LEU A 846 -35.07 -3.43 22.64
C LEU A 846 -35.94 -3.69 21.42
N LYS A 847 -37.08 -3.02 21.37
CA LYS A 847 -37.96 -3.02 20.20
C LYS A 847 -38.17 -1.57 19.76
N PRO A 848 -38.18 -1.28 18.45
CA PRO A 848 -38.66 0.00 17.97
C PRO A 848 -40.11 0.23 18.46
N PRO A 849 -40.50 1.47 18.79
CA PRO A 849 -41.86 1.77 19.19
C PRO A 849 -42.81 1.52 18.02
N CYS A 850 -43.90 0.78 18.25
CA CYS A 850 -44.95 0.58 17.24
C CYS A 850 -45.85 1.82 17.19
N ALA A 851 -45.53 2.81 16.36
CA ALA A 851 -46.38 3.97 16.11
C ALA A 851 -47.35 3.72 14.94
N LYS A 852 -48.27 4.67 14.70
CA LYS A 852 -49.26 4.59 13.60
C LYS A 852 -48.63 4.39 12.22
N THR A 853 -47.42 4.90 12.00
CA THR A 853 -46.64 4.68 10.78
C THR A 853 -45.17 4.38 11.11
N PRO A 854 -44.41 3.73 10.21
CA PRO A 854 -42.99 3.46 10.39
C PRO A 854 -42.15 4.74 10.61
N GLU A 855 -42.52 5.86 9.99
CA GLU A 855 -41.83 7.14 10.12
C GLU A 855 -41.90 7.71 11.55
N PHE A 856 -43.08 7.70 12.16
CA PHE A 856 -43.23 8.15 13.55
C PHE A 856 -42.50 7.23 14.51
N SER A 857 -42.48 5.93 14.20
CA SER A 857 -41.72 4.92 14.96
C SER A 857 -40.22 5.24 14.93
N PHE A 858 -39.69 5.59 13.76
CA PHE A 858 -38.30 6.00 13.57
C PHE A 858 -37.94 7.23 14.41
N VAL A 859 -38.70 8.32 14.28
CA VAL A 859 -38.42 9.59 14.99
C VAL A 859 -38.54 9.40 16.50
N SER A 860 -39.58 8.69 16.96
CA SER A 860 -39.78 8.39 18.38
C SER A 860 -38.63 7.58 18.95
N PHE A 861 -38.15 6.57 18.21
CA PHE A 861 -37.01 5.77 18.62
C PHE A 861 -35.73 6.60 18.77
N PHE A 862 -35.42 7.44 17.77
CA PHE A 862 -34.22 8.28 17.79
C PHE A 862 -34.24 9.28 18.95
N SER A 863 -35.37 9.95 19.16
CA SER A 863 -35.56 10.90 20.25
C SER A 863 -35.41 10.23 21.61
N GLN A 864 -36.08 9.09 21.85
CA GLN A 864 -35.99 8.36 23.11
C GLN A 864 -34.60 7.78 23.39
N SER A 865 -33.93 7.26 22.35
CA SER A 865 -32.66 6.56 22.51
C SER A 865 -31.48 7.53 22.70
N PHE A 866 -31.48 8.64 21.95
CA PHE A 866 -30.33 9.55 21.89
C PHE A 866 -30.57 10.92 22.52
N ASN A 867 -31.80 11.25 22.89
CA ASN A 867 -32.21 12.59 23.29
C ASN A 867 -31.84 13.62 22.21
N VAL A 868 -32.27 13.34 20.97
CA VAL A 868 -32.05 14.17 19.79
C VAL A 868 -33.36 14.25 19.00
N ASN A 869 -33.88 15.46 18.81
CA ASN A 869 -35.14 15.70 18.11
C ASN A 869 -34.89 16.06 16.65
N LEU A 870 -35.08 15.10 15.75
CA LEU A 870 -34.91 15.30 14.31
C LEU A 870 -35.89 16.37 13.80
N VAL A 871 -35.38 17.30 12.97
CA VAL A 871 -36.20 18.33 12.35
C VAL A 871 -36.90 17.74 11.13
N LYS A 872 -38.23 17.90 11.07
CA LYS A 872 -39.04 17.45 9.95
C LYS A 872 -38.83 18.36 8.73
N ASP A 873 -38.85 17.77 7.53
CA ASP A 873 -38.74 18.47 6.23
C ASP A 873 -37.45 19.29 6.05
N PHE A 874 -36.40 19.01 6.83
CA PHE A 874 -35.11 19.68 6.70
C PHE A 874 -34.42 19.30 5.38
N LYS A 875 -33.87 20.28 4.66
CA LYS A 875 -33.08 20.05 3.44
C LYS A 875 -31.81 20.90 3.40
N PRO A 876 -30.67 20.32 2.98
CA PRO A 876 -30.45 18.90 2.62
C PRO A 876 -30.38 17.97 3.84
N LEU A 877 -30.84 16.71 3.70
CA LEU A 877 -30.91 15.73 4.80
C LEU A 877 -29.52 15.28 5.27
N GLU A 878 -28.52 15.34 4.40
CA GLU A 878 -27.13 14.99 4.68
C GLU A 878 -26.51 15.92 5.73
N ILE A 879 -26.90 17.19 5.74
CA ILE A 879 -26.49 18.15 6.78
C ILE A 879 -27.12 17.79 8.13
N GLN A 880 -28.36 17.28 8.14
CA GLN A 880 -28.98 16.77 9.37
C GLN A 880 -28.27 15.52 9.87
N GLY A 881 -27.88 14.60 8.98
CA GLY A 881 -27.04 13.45 9.35
C GLY A 881 -25.69 13.86 9.93
N LEU A 882 -25.01 14.84 9.32
CA LEU A 882 -23.76 15.39 9.83
C LEU A 882 -23.93 16.05 11.21
N ALA A 883 -25.01 16.82 11.42
CA ALA A 883 -25.31 17.43 12.71
C ALA A 883 -25.51 16.38 13.80
N VAL A 884 -26.30 15.34 13.52
CA VAL A 884 -26.54 14.23 14.46
C VAL A 884 -25.23 13.50 14.78
N LEU A 885 -24.40 13.20 13.77
CA LEU A 885 -23.09 12.58 13.97
C LEU A 885 -22.22 13.41 14.93
N LEU A 886 -22.10 14.72 14.68
CA LEU A 886 -21.26 15.61 15.49
C LEU A 886 -21.78 15.72 16.93
N VAL A 887 -23.10 15.83 17.13
CA VAL A 887 -23.73 15.86 18.45
C VAL A 887 -23.45 14.58 19.23
N LEU A 888 -23.66 13.42 18.63
CA LEU A 888 -23.47 12.13 19.31
C LEU A 888 -22.00 11.85 19.61
N TRP A 889 -21.11 12.16 18.66
CA TRP A 889 -19.67 12.06 18.90
C TRP A 889 -19.22 12.98 20.02
N PHE A 890 -19.59 14.27 19.99
CA PHE A 890 -19.15 15.24 21.00
C PHE A 890 -19.68 14.90 22.41
N ARG A 891 -20.90 14.37 22.53
CA ARG A 891 -21.45 13.88 23.81
C ARG A 891 -20.69 12.67 24.37
N SER A 892 -20.02 11.90 23.51
CA SER A 892 -19.40 10.61 23.89
C SER A 892 -17.87 10.64 23.90
N SER A 893 -17.23 11.62 23.25
CA SER A 893 -15.77 11.72 23.14
C SER A 893 -15.16 12.51 24.29
N PHE A 894 -14.29 11.86 25.06
CA PHE A 894 -13.52 12.50 26.12
C PHE A 894 -12.55 13.55 25.55
N HIS A 895 -11.83 13.22 24.47
CA HIS A 895 -10.87 14.14 23.86
C HIS A 895 -11.56 15.40 23.32
N ALA A 896 -12.72 15.25 22.66
CA ALA A 896 -13.45 16.39 22.13
C ALA A 896 -13.92 17.34 23.24
N GLN A 897 -14.48 16.81 24.33
CA GLN A 897 -14.94 17.59 25.48
C GLN A 897 -13.80 18.25 26.25
N SER A 898 -12.63 17.63 26.29
CA SER A 898 -11.45 18.20 26.94
C SER A 898 -10.86 19.40 26.16
N LYS A 899 -10.99 19.41 24.83
CA LYS A 899 -10.38 20.41 23.95
C LYS A 899 -11.31 21.56 23.55
N ALA A 900 -12.62 21.42 23.77
CA ALA A 900 -13.62 22.37 23.33
C ALA A 900 -14.85 22.38 24.24
N LYS A 901 -15.50 23.54 24.37
CA LYS A 901 -16.73 23.69 25.17
C LYS A 901 -17.96 23.13 24.45
N ASN A 902 -17.95 23.20 23.13
CA ASN A 902 -19.04 22.77 22.25
C ASN A 902 -18.46 22.47 20.85
N ILE A 903 -19.31 22.00 19.94
CA ILE A 903 -18.87 21.62 18.58
C ILE A 903 -18.38 22.85 17.79
N GLN A 904 -18.97 24.03 17.99
CA GLN A 904 -18.53 25.30 17.36
C GLN A 904 -17.09 25.69 17.72
N THR A 905 -16.57 25.17 18.83
CA THR A 905 -15.19 25.41 19.28
C THR A 905 -14.29 24.18 19.11
N SER A 906 -14.81 23.06 18.60
CA SER A 906 -14.08 21.80 18.38
C SER A 906 -13.21 21.87 17.12
N PRO A 907 -11.88 21.79 17.22
CA PRO A 907 -11.00 21.86 16.04
C PRO A 907 -11.28 20.77 15.01
N VAL A 908 -11.38 19.51 15.47
CA VAL A 908 -11.62 18.35 14.59
C VAL A 908 -13.04 18.37 14.03
N GLY A 909 -14.04 18.72 14.85
CA GLY A 909 -15.44 18.84 14.40
C GLY A 909 -15.61 19.89 13.32
N LEU A 910 -15.02 21.07 13.52
CA LEU A 910 -15.01 22.15 12.54
C LEU A 910 -14.27 21.78 11.25
N ALA A 911 -13.08 21.16 11.36
CA ALA A 911 -12.30 20.71 10.21
C ALA A 911 -13.06 19.68 9.36
N LEU A 912 -13.67 18.66 9.99
CA LEU A 912 -14.51 17.67 9.32
C LEU A 912 -15.68 18.34 8.60
N SER A 913 -16.39 19.23 9.30
CA SER A 913 -17.58 19.92 8.77
C SER A 913 -17.25 20.76 7.55
N CYS A 914 -16.14 21.50 7.62
CA CYS A 914 -15.65 22.34 6.53
C CYS A 914 -15.26 21.50 5.31
N CYS A 915 -14.50 20.42 5.52
CA CYS A 915 -14.08 19.52 4.43
C CYS A 915 -15.28 18.82 3.77
N ALA A 916 -16.23 18.33 4.56
CA ALA A 916 -17.42 17.61 4.08
C ALA A 916 -18.36 18.49 3.24
N ILE A 917 -18.55 19.75 3.64
CA ILE A 917 -19.33 20.72 2.85
C ILE A 917 -18.58 21.11 1.58
N ALA A 918 -17.28 21.39 1.67
CA ALA A 918 -16.48 21.78 0.53
C ALA A 918 -16.39 20.68 -0.54
N ILE A 919 -16.18 19.41 -0.15
CA ILE A 919 -16.17 18.30 -1.10
C ILE A 919 -17.52 18.14 -1.80
N ASN A 920 -18.63 18.24 -1.07
CA ASN A 920 -19.97 18.14 -1.64
C ASN A 920 -20.20 19.19 -2.73
N LEU A 921 -19.82 20.43 -2.46
CA LEU A 921 -19.96 21.52 -3.44
C LEU A 921 -18.97 21.38 -4.59
N ASN A 922 -17.73 20.95 -4.34
CA ASN A 922 -16.80 20.64 -5.42
C ASN A 922 -17.36 19.54 -6.34
N CYS A 923 -17.95 18.48 -5.79
CA CYS A 923 -18.67 17.45 -6.56
C CYS A 923 -19.79 18.02 -7.41
N GLU A 924 -20.66 18.84 -6.81
CA GLU A 924 -21.83 19.39 -7.50
C GLU A 924 -21.46 20.32 -8.66
N PHE A 925 -20.44 21.18 -8.48
CA PHE A 925 -20.09 22.22 -9.45
C PHE A 925 -19.09 21.75 -10.51
N LEU A 926 -18.14 20.87 -10.17
CA LEU A 926 -17.18 20.33 -11.15
C LEU A 926 -17.75 19.14 -11.94
N GLY A 927 -18.63 18.34 -11.33
CA GLY A 927 -19.18 17.13 -11.95
C GLY A 927 -20.06 17.38 -13.17
N ARG A 928 -20.41 18.64 -13.48
CA ARG A 928 -21.27 18.98 -14.62
C ARG A 928 -20.57 18.91 -15.98
N ASN A 929 -19.23 18.98 -16.04
CA ASN A 929 -18.50 19.18 -17.31
C ASN A 929 -17.27 18.26 -17.54
N ASN A 930 -16.86 17.43 -16.56
CA ASN A 930 -15.59 16.68 -16.62
C ASN A 930 -15.78 15.16 -16.58
N THR A 931 -14.78 14.40 -17.08
CA THR A 931 -14.72 12.96 -16.82
C THR A 931 -14.51 12.71 -15.32
N PHE A 932 -15.02 11.59 -14.83
CA PHE A 932 -14.97 11.25 -13.41
C PHE A 932 -13.52 11.17 -12.86
N GLU A 933 -12.57 10.70 -13.66
CA GLU A 933 -11.15 10.58 -13.28
C GLU A 933 -10.48 11.94 -13.14
N ASP A 934 -10.67 12.82 -14.12
CA ASP A 934 -10.16 14.20 -14.07
C ASP A 934 -10.72 14.94 -12.86
N PHE A 935 -11.98 14.68 -12.55
CA PHE A 935 -12.68 15.22 -11.40
C PHE A 935 -12.05 14.79 -10.06
N VAL A 936 -11.87 13.48 -9.82
CA VAL A 936 -11.25 12.99 -8.57
C VAL A 936 -9.80 13.43 -8.44
N ASN A 937 -9.03 13.39 -9.52
CA ASN A 937 -7.63 13.81 -9.53
C ASN A 937 -7.50 15.32 -9.23
N SER A 938 -8.37 16.15 -9.80
CA SER A 938 -8.40 17.60 -9.54
C SER A 938 -8.66 17.89 -8.07
N ILE A 939 -9.65 17.22 -7.46
CA ILE A 939 -9.97 17.40 -6.05
C ILE A 939 -8.86 16.88 -5.15
N CYS A 940 -8.33 15.68 -5.39
CA CYS A 940 -7.22 15.14 -4.60
C CYS A 940 -6.02 16.09 -4.62
N THR A 941 -5.68 16.60 -5.82
CA THR A 941 -4.59 17.56 -5.99
C THR A 941 -4.85 18.86 -5.22
N HIS A 942 -6.07 19.39 -5.28
CA HIS A 942 -6.45 20.60 -4.56
C HIS A 942 -6.41 20.40 -3.04
N PHE A 943 -7.00 19.31 -2.55
CA PHE A 943 -7.04 18.98 -1.12
C PHE A 943 -5.64 18.73 -0.55
N ASN A 944 -4.74 18.09 -1.31
CA ASN A 944 -3.34 17.95 -0.91
C ASN A 944 -2.65 19.32 -0.79
N LYS A 945 -2.84 20.23 -1.76
CA LYS A 945 -2.31 21.60 -1.66
C LYS A 945 -2.86 22.35 -0.46
N CYS A 946 -4.15 22.19 -0.16
CA CYS A 946 -4.76 22.79 1.03
C CYS A 946 -4.18 22.20 2.33
N ALA A 947 -3.93 20.89 2.36
CA ALA A 947 -3.31 20.23 3.51
C ALA A 947 -1.88 20.73 3.73
N ASP A 948 -1.10 20.88 2.65
CA ASP A 948 0.26 21.43 2.70
C ASP A 948 0.28 22.89 3.14
N LEU A 949 -0.68 23.69 2.68
CA LEU A 949 -0.87 25.06 3.14
C LEU A 949 -1.22 25.10 4.64
N ALA A 950 -2.16 24.27 5.09
CA ALA A 950 -2.55 24.21 6.51
C ALA A 950 -1.36 23.80 7.39
N LYS A 951 -0.60 22.79 6.95
CA LYS A 951 0.64 22.36 7.58
C LYS A 951 1.65 23.50 7.65
N SER A 952 1.92 24.16 6.53
CA SER A 952 2.91 25.25 6.45
C SER A 952 2.54 26.39 7.40
N VAL A 953 1.27 26.82 7.41
CA VAL A 953 0.81 27.91 8.28
C VAL A 953 0.91 27.51 9.76
N TYR A 954 0.58 26.26 10.10
CA TYR A 954 0.74 25.75 11.47
C TYR A 954 2.20 25.75 11.92
N CYS A 955 3.10 25.23 11.07
CA CYS A 955 4.53 25.05 11.39
C CYS A 955 5.31 26.37 11.45
N GLN A 956 4.78 27.48 10.92
CA GLN A 956 5.39 28.81 11.08
C GLN A 956 5.43 29.27 12.55
N ARG A 957 4.50 28.80 13.38
CA ARG A 957 4.32 29.27 14.77
C ARG A 957 4.42 28.16 15.81
N ASN A 958 4.45 26.90 15.37
CA ASN A 958 4.37 25.73 16.25
C ASN A 958 5.36 24.66 15.81
N SER A 959 5.79 23.83 16.75
CA SER A 959 6.64 22.68 16.45
C SER A 959 5.87 21.64 15.61
N PRO A 960 6.53 21.01 14.63
CA PRO A 960 5.91 20.03 13.74
C PRO A 960 5.85 18.66 14.43
N PHE A 961 5.17 18.53 15.56
CA PHE A 961 4.97 17.22 16.20
C PHE A 961 3.66 16.58 15.75
N PHE A 962 3.69 15.28 15.51
CA PHE A 962 2.48 14.50 15.20
C PHE A 962 1.58 14.40 16.44
N CYS A 963 0.34 14.86 16.35
CA CYS A 963 -0.62 14.81 17.44
C CYS A 963 -1.58 13.63 17.26
N ILE A 964 -1.29 12.53 17.95
CA ILE A 964 -2.11 11.32 17.89
C ILE A 964 -3.55 11.53 18.39
N GLU A 965 -3.78 12.48 19.29
CA GLU A 965 -5.11 12.78 19.85
C GLU A 965 -6.11 13.29 18.80
N ASP A 966 -5.64 14.00 17.77
CA ASP A 966 -6.52 14.51 16.71
C ASP A 966 -6.90 13.38 15.74
N VAL A 967 -5.97 12.46 15.49
CA VAL A 967 -6.25 11.22 14.75
C VAL A 967 -7.18 10.30 15.54
N HIS A 968 -7.02 10.21 16.86
CA HIS A 968 -7.92 9.48 17.76
C HIS A 968 -9.35 10.01 17.60
N GLN A 969 -9.56 11.32 17.74
CA GLN A 969 -10.87 11.97 17.55
C GLN A 969 -11.46 11.72 16.15
N LEU A 970 -10.63 11.77 15.10
CA LEU A 970 -11.07 11.47 13.74
C LEU A 970 -11.55 10.02 13.60
N ASN A 971 -10.83 9.05 14.18
CA ASN A 971 -11.22 7.64 14.16
C ASN A 971 -12.45 7.34 15.04
N GLU A 972 -12.70 8.11 16.10
CA GLU A 972 -13.97 8.10 16.83
C GLU A 972 -15.13 8.55 15.93
N LEU A 973 -14.97 9.66 15.19
CA LEU A 973 -15.96 10.15 14.22
C LEU A 973 -16.24 9.16 13.09
N GLN A 974 -15.22 8.45 12.61
CA GLN A 974 -15.39 7.38 11.63
C GLN A 974 -16.20 6.20 12.21
N SER A 975 -15.92 5.82 13.46
CA SER A 975 -16.63 4.75 14.16
C SER A 975 -18.10 5.13 14.43
N MET A 976 -18.30 6.28 15.10
CA MET A 976 -19.29 7.32 14.76
C MET A 976 -20.29 7.01 13.64
N ALA A 977 -19.86 7.42 12.45
CA ALA A 977 -20.63 7.40 11.23
C ALA A 977 -20.99 5.98 10.77
N SER A 978 -20.04 5.04 10.86
CA SER A 978 -20.28 3.63 10.50
C SER A 978 -21.38 3.00 11.36
N GLY A 979 -21.35 3.23 12.68
CA GLY A 979 -22.38 2.73 13.59
C GLY A 979 -23.75 3.39 13.39
N LEU A 980 -23.78 4.68 13.08
CA LEU A 980 -25.02 5.39 12.75
C LEU A 980 -25.66 4.89 11.46
N ASN A 981 -24.87 4.69 10.40
CA ASN A 981 -25.35 4.10 9.15
C ASN A 981 -25.95 2.71 9.40
N HIS A 982 -25.25 1.88 10.18
CA HIS A 982 -25.73 0.55 10.54
C HIS A 982 -27.04 0.60 11.35
N LEU A 983 -27.13 1.50 12.32
CA LEU A 983 -28.33 1.68 13.13
C LEU A 983 -29.53 2.11 12.28
N VAL A 984 -29.36 3.10 11.40
CA VAL A 984 -30.43 3.58 10.52
C VAL A 984 -30.90 2.46 9.60
N ALA A 985 -29.98 1.73 8.98
CA ALA A 985 -30.33 0.59 8.13
C ALA A 985 -31.10 -0.50 8.89
N LEU A 986 -30.72 -0.77 10.14
CA LEU A 986 -31.41 -1.74 10.98
C LEU A 986 -32.83 -1.27 11.34
N ILE A 987 -33.00 -0.02 11.78
CA ILE A 987 -34.31 0.52 12.18
C ILE A 987 -35.25 0.65 10.97
N GLU A 988 -34.74 1.02 9.80
CA GLU A 988 -35.54 1.09 8.55
C GLU A 988 -36.17 -0.27 8.20
N VAL A 989 -35.54 -1.39 8.58
CA VAL A 989 -36.10 -2.73 8.40
C VAL A 989 -37.00 -3.12 9.57
N LEU A 990 -36.57 -2.85 10.81
CA LEU A 990 -37.31 -3.29 12.00
C LEU A 990 -38.62 -2.53 12.21
N CYS A 991 -38.68 -1.21 11.97
CA CYS A 991 -39.90 -0.43 12.18
C CYS A 991 -41.08 -0.96 11.35
N PRO A 992 -40.99 -1.14 10.02
CA PRO A 992 -42.06 -1.72 9.23
C PRO A 992 -42.40 -3.16 9.64
N PHE A 993 -41.39 -3.97 9.95
CA PHE A 993 -41.58 -5.37 10.37
C PHE A 993 -42.44 -5.46 11.64
N TYR A 994 -42.14 -4.67 12.68
CA TYR A 994 -42.91 -4.66 13.93
C TYR A 994 -44.29 -4.00 13.83
N VAL A 995 -44.52 -3.16 12.82
CA VAL A 995 -45.84 -2.53 12.58
C VAL A 995 -46.75 -3.44 11.76
N SER A 996 -46.20 -4.13 10.75
CA SER A 996 -47.00 -4.89 9.77
C SER A 996 -47.07 -6.40 10.01
N ASN A 997 -46.08 -6.99 10.71
CA ASN A 997 -45.90 -8.45 10.82
C ASN A 997 -45.84 -9.18 9.45
N ILE A 998 -45.41 -8.50 8.38
CA ILE A 998 -45.23 -9.10 7.05
C ILE A 998 -43.73 -9.30 6.80
N ASP A 999 -43.35 -10.48 6.26
CA ASP A 999 -41.95 -10.84 5.96
C ASP A 999 -41.41 -10.20 4.67
N GLU A 1000 -42.30 -9.76 3.78
CA GLU A 1000 -42.02 -9.06 2.53
C GLU A 1000 -42.66 -7.67 2.53
N PHE A 1001 -41.83 -6.64 2.67
CA PHE A 1001 -42.23 -5.26 2.46
C PHE A 1001 -41.17 -4.57 1.61
N ASP A 1002 -41.59 -3.86 0.57
CA ASP A 1002 -40.66 -3.10 -0.25
C ASP A 1002 -40.22 -1.83 0.50
N THR A 1003 -38.98 -1.83 1.00
CA THR A 1003 -38.41 -0.64 1.65
C THR A 1003 -37.91 0.41 0.67
N SER A 1004 -37.99 0.18 -0.64
CA SER A 1004 -37.55 1.16 -1.66
C SER A 1004 -38.28 2.50 -1.52
N HIS A 1005 -39.55 2.47 -1.10
CA HIS A 1005 -40.40 3.63 -0.84
C HIS A 1005 -40.26 4.20 0.58
N LEU A 1006 -39.64 3.47 1.51
CA LEU A 1006 -39.46 3.81 2.93
C LEU A 1006 -38.11 4.49 3.21
N LYS A 1007 -37.40 4.99 2.19
CA LYS A 1007 -36.19 5.77 2.39
C LYS A 1007 -36.48 6.89 3.39
N ASN A 1008 -35.72 6.88 4.47
CA ASN A 1008 -35.90 7.77 5.59
C ASN A 1008 -35.90 9.24 5.14
N SER A 1009 -37.03 9.92 5.35
CA SER A 1009 -37.21 11.34 5.02
C SER A 1009 -36.68 12.29 6.11
N PHE A 1010 -36.13 11.76 7.20
CA PHE A 1010 -35.65 12.52 8.36
C PHE A 1010 -34.13 12.55 8.53
N ILE A 1011 -33.39 11.57 8.00
CA ILE A 1011 -31.93 11.56 8.08
C ILE A 1011 -31.31 10.83 6.90
N SER A 1012 -30.31 11.46 6.30
CA SER A 1012 -29.44 10.92 5.26
C SER A 1012 -28.00 11.24 5.64
N PHE A 1013 -27.03 10.51 5.08
CA PHE A 1013 -25.62 10.75 5.35
C PHE A 1013 -24.88 10.97 4.03
N TYR A 1014 -23.91 11.89 4.06
CA TYR A 1014 -22.92 11.95 2.99
C TYR A 1014 -22.23 10.58 2.84
N PRO A 1015 -21.90 10.14 1.62
CA PRO A 1015 -21.04 8.99 1.40
C PRO A 1015 -19.79 9.11 2.27
N LEU A 1016 -19.34 8.00 2.85
CA LEU A 1016 -18.24 8.01 3.82
C LEU A 1016 -16.94 8.50 3.19
N TRP A 1017 -16.72 8.22 1.90
CA TRP A 1017 -15.59 8.77 1.15
C TRP A 1017 -15.66 10.28 0.92
N MET A 1018 -16.84 10.89 0.97
CA MET A 1018 -16.99 12.36 0.94
C MET A 1018 -16.78 12.93 2.34
N LEU A 1019 -17.48 12.38 3.33
CA LEU A 1019 -17.42 12.85 4.71
C LEU A 1019 -15.98 12.85 5.25
N PHE A 1020 -15.20 11.81 4.91
CA PHE A 1020 -13.82 11.66 5.36
C PHE A 1020 -12.80 11.72 4.19
N ALA A 1021 -13.05 12.51 3.15
CA ALA A 1021 -12.28 12.52 1.90
C ALA A 1021 -10.76 12.44 2.05
N SER A 1022 -10.16 13.22 2.95
CA SER A 1022 -8.73 13.18 3.27
C SER A 1022 -8.51 13.34 4.77
N GLY A 1023 -8.02 12.29 5.42
CA GLY A 1023 -7.64 12.32 6.83
C GLY A 1023 -6.50 13.30 7.09
N ARG A 1024 -5.51 13.39 6.18
CA ARG A 1024 -4.40 14.36 6.28
C ARG A 1024 -4.90 15.80 6.25
N LEU A 1025 -5.83 16.13 5.35
CA LEU A 1025 -6.39 17.48 5.26
C LEU A 1025 -7.15 17.86 6.54
N ILE A 1026 -8.04 16.97 7.00
CA ILE A 1026 -8.83 17.18 8.22
C ILE A 1026 -7.89 17.36 9.42
N TYR A 1027 -6.86 16.52 9.52
CA TYR A 1027 -5.84 16.62 10.56
C TYR A 1027 -5.14 17.99 10.56
N TRP A 1028 -4.60 18.44 9.43
CA TRP A 1028 -3.82 19.68 9.41
C TRP A 1028 -4.67 20.94 9.62
N ILE A 1029 -5.91 20.96 9.11
CA ILE A 1029 -6.86 22.03 9.45
C ILE A 1029 -7.19 21.98 10.95
N GLY A 1030 -7.44 20.79 11.50
CA GLY A 1030 -7.66 20.59 12.93
C GLY A 1030 -6.51 21.11 13.79
N ARG A 1031 -5.24 20.79 13.43
CA ARG A 1031 -4.03 21.30 14.11
C ARG A 1031 -3.97 22.82 14.11
N LEU A 1032 -4.24 23.42 12.97
CA LEU A 1032 -4.23 24.87 12.83
C LEU A 1032 -5.32 25.51 13.70
N LEU A 1033 -6.54 24.99 13.67
CA LEU A 1033 -7.63 25.49 14.51
C LEU A 1033 -7.35 25.31 16.00
N GLN A 1034 -6.69 24.21 16.39
CA GLN A 1034 -6.32 23.99 17.78
C GLN A 1034 -5.33 25.04 18.30
N SER A 1035 -4.49 25.61 17.43
CA SER A 1035 -3.56 26.69 17.80
C SER A 1035 -4.20 28.07 17.98
N LEU A 1036 -5.50 28.21 17.68
CA LEU A 1036 -6.25 29.46 17.82
C LEU A 1036 -7.08 29.49 19.09
N ASP A 1037 -7.40 30.70 19.55
CA ASP A 1037 -8.37 30.89 20.61
C ASP A 1037 -9.71 30.25 20.23
N PRO A 1038 -10.38 29.50 21.14
CA PRO A 1038 -11.66 28.85 20.85
C PRO A 1038 -12.71 29.76 20.20
N SER A 1039 -12.77 31.04 20.60
CA SER A 1039 -13.74 32.01 20.06
C SER A 1039 -13.50 32.38 18.59
N GLU A 1040 -12.26 32.25 18.11
CA GLU A 1040 -11.88 32.63 16.75
C GLU A 1040 -12.03 31.48 15.73
N ARG A 1041 -12.03 30.22 16.21
CA ARG A 1041 -11.97 29.02 15.34
C ARG A 1041 -13.09 28.99 14.32
N PHE A 1042 -14.33 29.25 14.74
CA PHE A 1042 -15.51 29.25 13.88
C PHE A 1042 -15.40 30.29 12.76
N HIS A 1043 -15.05 31.53 13.11
CA HIS A 1043 -14.84 32.62 12.15
C HIS A 1043 -13.69 32.32 11.18
N LYS A 1044 -12.59 31.72 11.68
CA LYS A 1044 -11.46 31.32 10.84
C LYS A 1044 -11.86 30.28 9.81
N VAL A 1045 -12.71 29.33 10.16
CA VAL A 1045 -13.20 28.34 9.21
C VAL A 1045 -14.05 28.97 8.12
N ILE A 1046 -15.03 29.79 8.49
CA ILE A 1046 -15.95 30.39 7.51
C ILE A 1046 -15.23 31.37 6.57
N ASN A 1047 -14.39 32.25 7.12
CA ASN A 1047 -13.84 33.37 6.35
C ASN A 1047 -12.53 33.02 5.63
N ASP A 1048 -11.82 31.98 6.04
CA ASP A 1048 -10.49 31.66 5.51
C ASP A 1048 -10.44 30.26 4.87
N TRP A 1049 -10.78 29.21 5.63
CA TRP A 1049 -10.59 27.83 5.15
C TRP A 1049 -11.67 27.35 4.19
N LEU A 1050 -12.94 27.60 4.49
CA LEU A 1050 -14.05 27.15 3.65
C LEU A 1050 -13.93 27.67 2.21
N PRO A 1051 -13.63 28.97 1.96
CA PRO A 1051 -13.40 29.46 0.60
C PRO A 1051 -12.17 28.85 -0.09
N LYS A 1052 -11.09 28.55 0.66
CA LYS A 1052 -9.86 27.95 0.11
C LYS A 1052 -10.05 26.51 -0.33
N LEU A 1053 -10.95 25.76 0.32
CA LEU A 1053 -11.23 24.37 -0.04
C LEU A 1053 -12.07 24.23 -1.32
N LEU A 1054 -12.72 25.30 -1.77
CA LEU A 1054 -13.50 25.31 -3.01
C LEU A 1054 -12.57 25.49 -4.21
N ILE A 1055 -12.76 24.65 -5.23
CA ILE A 1055 -12.00 24.72 -6.48
C ILE A 1055 -12.56 25.85 -7.33
N LYS A 1056 -11.67 26.69 -7.88
CA LYS A 1056 -12.08 27.81 -8.74
C LYS A 1056 -12.81 27.30 -9.98
N THR A 1057 -14.10 27.61 -10.07
CA THR A 1057 -14.95 27.39 -11.24
C THR A 1057 -15.57 28.71 -11.70
N ASN A 1058 -16.23 28.72 -12.86
CA ASN A 1058 -16.98 29.91 -13.33
C ASN A 1058 -18.11 30.34 -12.37
N PHE A 1059 -18.49 29.48 -11.42
CA PHE A 1059 -19.55 29.70 -10.44
C PHE A 1059 -19.02 29.87 -9.02
N ILE A 1060 -17.73 30.23 -8.85
CA ILE A 1060 -17.07 30.25 -7.54
C ILE A 1060 -17.79 31.16 -6.51
N SER A 1061 -18.38 32.28 -6.94
CA SER A 1061 -19.16 33.17 -6.06
C SER A 1061 -20.40 32.46 -5.52
N GLN A 1062 -21.21 31.87 -6.40
CA GLN A 1062 -22.39 31.09 -6.02
C GLN A 1062 -22.02 29.89 -5.15
N GLN A 1063 -20.90 29.24 -5.44
CA GLN A 1063 -20.39 28.11 -4.67
C GLN A 1063 -19.98 28.53 -3.25
N GLN A 1064 -19.32 29.68 -3.10
CA GLN A 1064 -18.98 30.26 -1.79
C GLN A 1064 -20.21 30.62 -0.97
N ASP A 1065 -21.21 31.26 -1.59
CA ASP A 1065 -22.47 31.60 -0.92
C ASP A 1065 -23.21 30.34 -0.43
N CYS A 1066 -23.24 29.29 -1.25
CA CYS A 1066 -23.82 28.00 -0.86
C CYS A 1066 -23.04 27.37 0.29
N ALA A 1067 -21.70 27.39 0.25
CA ALA A 1067 -20.86 26.85 1.31
C ALA A 1067 -21.12 27.53 2.65
N GLN A 1068 -21.11 28.86 2.67
CA GLN A 1068 -21.34 29.61 3.91
C GLN A 1068 -22.76 29.39 4.44
N ARG A 1069 -23.77 29.37 3.56
CA ARG A 1069 -25.15 29.08 3.93
C ARG A 1069 -25.28 27.68 4.56
N ASP A 1070 -24.72 26.67 3.91
CA ASP A 1070 -24.86 25.28 4.34
C ASP A 1070 -24.07 25.01 5.64
N PHE A 1071 -22.90 25.63 5.79
CA PHE A 1071 -22.14 25.61 7.05
C PHE A 1071 -22.90 26.30 8.19
N THR A 1072 -23.52 27.47 7.93
CA THR A 1072 -24.32 28.17 8.93
C THR A 1072 -25.57 27.36 9.31
N LYS A 1073 -26.25 26.75 8.34
CA LYS A 1073 -27.38 25.85 8.57
C LYS A 1073 -27.01 24.66 9.45
N LEU A 1074 -25.84 24.04 9.21
CA LEU A 1074 -25.34 22.92 10.02
C LEU A 1074 -25.24 23.31 11.50
N PHE A 1075 -24.57 24.41 11.81
CA PHE A 1075 -24.34 24.80 13.21
C PHE A 1075 -25.59 25.35 13.91
N ASN A 1076 -26.46 26.06 13.18
CA ASN A 1076 -27.79 26.40 13.69
C ASN A 1076 -28.63 25.16 14.02
N LEU A 1077 -28.46 24.08 13.25
CA LEU A 1077 -29.13 22.81 13.53
C LEU A 1077 -28.50 22.11 14.73
N ILE A 1078 -27.17 22.07 14.84
CA ILE A 1078 -26.47 21.51 16.01
C ILE A 1078 -26.97 22.15 17.31
N ASP A 1079 -27.15 23.48 17.33
CA ASP A 1079 -27.63 24.19 18.51
C ASP A 1079 -29.10 23.85 18.86
N LYS A 1080 -29.91 23.47 17.87
CA LYS A 1080 -31.31 23.00 18.08
C LYS A 1080 -31.40 21.54 18.52
N LEU A 1081 -30.41 20.73 18.16
CA LEU A 1081 -30.36 19.30 18.50
C LEU A 1081 -29.76 19.05 19.89
N ASN A 1082 -28.97 20.00 20.39
CA ASN A 1082 -28.51 20.05 21.77
C ASN A 1082 -29.61 20.54 22.70
#